data_AF-A0A545SQI1-F1
#
_entry.id   AF-A0A545SQI1-F1
#
_cell.length_a   1.000
_cell.length_b   1.000
_cell.length_c   1.000
_cell.angle_alpha   90.00
_cell.angle_beta   90.00
_cell.angle_gamma   90.00
#
_symmetry.space_group_name_H-M   'P 1'
#
loop_
_entity.id
_entity.type
_entity.pdbx_description
1 polymer ?
#
loop_
_entity_poly.entity_id
_entity_poly.type
_entity_poly.pdbx_seq_one_letter_code
_entity_poly.pdbx_strand_id
1 'polypeptide(L)'
;MSCRRTAAARVYVALTGLVLLALAGCGSDNSPSSADRPAVDPITGEELELLPQVSAGVRQFADPNVLVVLRGSATPAAGATITEVMWTQLSGPEVTIPDPQQLQPAVVVPDLLEETELTFLLGVEDSEGRTNSAVAFLYVRPLDVFARAIGGTVGEQEETAVFSVKLNAPQTADTVVNYVTRAGTAEEGSDYVATQGSLLFAAGETEKMVSVRLIDSDPEEGSEYFSLDITVVSEANPASNSAVMLIINNPDVIVDDEIAFINPGPLTVAVGEGIDNPIDPDSIDSPGTLVYTSSNPTVATVDQQGQATAVALGSATITAAKAGGMASYDLTVVPEAESLTLSVSESVDVEIGLAVFSGTATIDWGDGTTAVVNNRMLEDIANTGGLSIHRYGQAFTGEVRVVFSHGLNALKGWYNAGAGWQYDVDVFIDSERLEVLNLLGTNSAVNGDLATFSDSRALRELRVNVADGNLSGELSGLPGSMTLFEISAGQGAITGPLAGLPSGIVRLIVDGSNTISGDVGDIPASMEDFRVENGANTISGAVAQIPPSMSSFTLGGENTLAGNIQDLPVGVVSFRVAGENAIGGDLGLLQNEPGITFNIDGQNVITGDVANIPISVIGMFLGGNNTLFGDIQNLRAAFNGFAVNGQNTISGDLGLFDAEGPDLSIAVRGINTIEGIVARIPPRIIGLTLDGNNTVSGGIEGLHADMVIFDIDGNNRITGDLGLLQNSALTNLSIRGDNGINQLTDPPLWDPVNLNRLILDEGDFDAFGFSSTQVDDLLIFLNDRLGPAPFSNSPIIVRRFNDSPRTFASDDAVAGLEAKGYFVETNFEIEP
;
A
#
# COMPACT_ATOMS: atom_id res chain seq x y z
N MET A 1 18.76 -50.77 2.00
CA MET A 1 19.11 -51.30 3.35
C MET A 1 19.97 -50.26 4.04
N SER A 2 19.63 -49.95 5.30
CA SER A 2 20.35 -49.07 6.24
C SER A 2 20.44 -47.56 5.91
N CYS A 3 19.35 -46.84 6.14
CA CYS A 3 19.34 -45.40 6.37
C CYS A 3 19.18 -45.18 7.89
N ARG A 4 20.21 -44.66 8.57
CA ARG A 4 20.11 -44.14 9.94
C ARG A 4 19.68 -42.67 9.83
N ARG A 5 18.50 -42.32 10.33
CA ARG A 5 18.05 -40.94 10.52
C ARG A 5 18.39 -40.53 11.95
N THR A 6 19.23 -39.50 12.08
CA THR A 6 19.56 -38.83 13.33
C THR A 6 18.38 -37.95 13.76
N ALA A 7 18.05 -37.97 15.04
CA ALA A 7 16.89 -37.34 15.64
C ALA A 7 16.99 -35.81 15.61
N ALA A 8 15.89 -35.15 15.26
CA ALA A 8 15.70 -33.73 15.45
C ALA A 8 15.56 -33.43 16.96
N ALA A 9 16.44 -32.58 17.49
CA ALA A 9 16.29 -32.00 18.82
C ALA A 9 14.99 -31.18 18.86
N ARG A 10 14.02 -31.64 19.65
CA ARG A 10 12.77 -30.94 19.90
C ARG A 10 12.90 -30.19 21.23
N VAL A 11 13.07 -28.87 21.19
CA VAL A 11 12.96 -28.00 22.37
C VAL A 11 11.48 -27.93 22.74
N TYR A 12 11.09 -28.49 23.88
CA TYR A 12 9.72 -28.44 24.37
C TYR A 12 9.63 -27.58 25.63
N VAL A 13 8.98 -26.42 25.48
CA VAL A 13 8.53 -25.60 26.62
C VAL A 13 7.26 -26.23 27.16
N ALA A 14 7.34 -26.89 28.32
CA ALA A 14 6.16 -27.32 29.05
C ALA A 14 5.48 -26.09 29.70
N LEU A 15 4.68 -25.37 28.92
CA LEU A 15 3.78 -24.32 29.41
C LEU A 15 2.66 -24.98 30.24
N THR A 16 2.94 -25.24 31.52
CA THR A 16 1.89 -25.54 32.50
C THR A 16 1.26 -24.23 32.95
N GLY A 17 0.30 -23.76 32.14
CA GLY A 17 -0.84 -22.93 32.54
C GLY A 17 -0.52 -21.57 33.16
N LEU A 18 -0.42 -20.53 32.33
CA LEU A 18 -1.25 -19.34 32.50
C LEU A 18 -1.22 -18.52 31.20
N VAL A 19 -2.36 -17.88 30.90
CA VAL A 19 -2.60 -16.91 29.83
C VAL A 19 -2.88 -17.52 28.44
N LEU A 20 -4.17 -17.72 28.12
CA LEU A 20 -4.80 -16.97 27.03
C LEU A 20 -6.35 -17.02 27.11
N LEU A 21 -6.91 -15.82 27.16
CA LEU A 21 -8.25 -15.34 26.76
C LEU A 21 -9.53 -15.92 27.41
N ALA A 22 -10.18 -15.05 28.20
CA ALA A 22 -11.64 -14.94 28.20
C ALA A 22 -12.05 -13.88 27.16
N LEU A 23 -12.44 -14.32 25.97
CA LEU A 23 -13.43 -13.67 25.12
C LEU A 23 -13.94 -14.72 24.11
N ALA A 24 -15.01 -15.43 24.52
CA ALA A 24 -15.85 -16.18 23.61
C ALA A 24 -17.29 -16.22 24.15
N GLY A 25 -18.26 -15.87 23.29
CA GLY A 25 -19.61 -16.42 23.38
C GLY A 25 -20.78 -15.47 23.10
N CYS A 26 -21.14 -15.28 21.82
CA CYS A 26 -22.37 -15.82 21.19
C CYS A 26 -22.41 -15.41 19.71
N GLY A 27 -22.06 -16.29 18.76
CA GLY A 27 -22.99 -17.11 17.94
C GLY A 27 -22.98 -16.57 16.51
N SER A 28 -23.05 -17.31 15.40
CA SER A 28 -23.23 -18.72 15.06
C SER A 28 -22.88 -18.91 13.57
N ASP A 29 -22.29 -20.07 13.26
CA ASP A 29 -22.39 -20.85 12.02
C ASP A 29 -21.59 -20.53 10.72
N ASN A 30 -20.83 -21.57 10.36
CA ASN A 30 -20.46 -22.10 9.03
C ASN A 30 -19.23 -21.55 8.28
N SER A 31 -18.10 -22.21 8.55
CA SER A 31 -16.86 -22.30 7.77
C SER A 31 -17.03 -22.89 6.36
N PRO A 32 -16.04 -22.69 5.47
CA PRO A 32 -15.16 -23.82 5.15
C PRO A 32 -13.63 -23.53 5.17
N SER A 33 -12.90 -24.55 5.68
CA SER A 33 -11.53 -25.02 5.43
C SER A 33 -10.31 -24.07 5.46
N SER A 34 -9.58 -24.11 6.58
CA SER A 34 -8.11 -23.95 6.61
C SER A 34 -7.47 -25.34 6.73
N ALA A 35 -7.12 -25.95 5.61
CA ALA A 35 -6.37 -27.20 5.56
C ALA A 35 -5.07 -26.98 4.79
N ASP A 36 -4.10 -26.30 5.41
CA ASP A 36 -2.67 -26.56 5.10
C ASP A 36 -1.70 -26.01 6.16
N ARG A 37 -1.82 -26.49 7.41
CA ARG A 37 -0.71 -26.49 8.36
C ARG A 37 -0.69 -27.84 9.06
N PRO A 38 0.42 -28.61 9.05
CA PRO A 38 0.49 -29.80 9.87
C PRO A 38 0.40 -29.39 11.34
N ALA A 39 -0.74 -29.69 11.96
CA ALA A 39 -0.86 -29.68 13.42
C ALA A 39 0.08 -30.76 13.94
N VAL A 40 1.11 -30.36 14.69
CA VAL A 40 1.96 -31.30 15.41
C VAL A 40 1.10 -31.92 16.51
N ASP A 41 0.93 -33.24 16.49
CA ASP A 41 0.19 -33.96 17.53
C ASP A 41 0.77 -33.63 18.93
N PRO A 42 -0.07 -33.38 19.94
CA PRO A 42 0.39 -33.20 21.31
C PRO A 42 1.07 -34.48 21.82
N ILE A 43 2.21 -34.30 22.49
CA ILE A 43 3.05 -35.37 23.04
C ILE A 43 2.21 -36.27 23.95
N THR A 44 2.37 -37.59 23.81
CA THR A 44 1.65 -38.56 24.65
C THR A 44 2.23 -38.63 26.07
N GLY A 45 1.42 -39.03 27.06
CA GLY A 45 1.87 -39.15 28.45
C GLY A 45 3.05 -40.12 28.66
N GLU A 46 3.17 -41.15 27.81
CA GLU A 46 4.29 -42.10 27.83
C GLU A 46 5.60 -41.49 27.29
N GLU A 47 5.53 -40.52 26.36
CA GLU A 47 6.71 -39.82 25.84
C GLU A 47 7.28 -38.81 26.83
N LEU A 48 6.46 -38.26 27.75
CA LEU A 48 6.92 -37.35 28.82
C LEU A 48 7.71 -38.08 29.91
N GLU A 49 7.44 -39.38 30.16
CA GLU A 49 8.21 -40.18 31.12
C GLU A 49 9.63 -40.52 30.63
N LEU A 50 9.90 -40.30 29.34
CA LEU A 50 11.21 -40.52 28.73
C LEU A 50 12.15 -39.31 28.82
N LEU A 51 11.68 -38.15 29.29
CA LEU A 51 12.47 -36.93 29.47
C LEU A 51 12.90 -36.76 30.93
N PRO A 52 14.03 -36.07 31.22
CA PRO A 52 14.37 -35.68 32.58
C PRO A 52 13.24 -34.81 33.15
N GLN A 53 12.85 -35.07 34.40
CA GLN A 53 11.83 -34.29 35.11
C GLN A 53 12.51 -33.08 35.75
N VAL A 54 12.11 -31.88 35.34
CA VAL A 54 12.74 -30.62 35.78
C VAL A 54 11.71 -29.77 36.49
N SER A 55 12.08 -29.20 37.64
CA SER A 55 11.27 -28.21 38.34
C SER A 55 12.14 -27.04 38.76
N ALA A 56 11.75 -25.84 38.35
CA ALA A 56 12.40 -24.58 38.72
C ALA A 56 11.82 -23.98 40.03
N GLY A 57 11.15 -24.81 40.83
CA GLY A 57 10.59 -24.42 42.12
C GLY A 57 9.26 -23.67 42.01
N VAL A 58 8.78 -23.19 43.16
CA VAL A 58 7.63 -22.28 43.22
C VAL A 58 8.09 -20.84 43.05
N ARG A 59 7.16 -19.97 42.65
CA ARG A 59 7.37 -18.52 42.59
C ARG A 59 7.98 -17.98 43.89
N GLN A 60 9.10 -17.27 43.77
CA GLN A 60 9.82 -16.66 44.89
C GLN A 60 9.49 -15.16 44.98
N PHE A 61 9.57 -14.62 46.19
CA PHE A 61 9.39 -13.21 46.46
C PHE A 61 10.61 -12.72 47.24
N ALA A 62 11.15 -11.57 46.87
CA ALA A 62 12.31 -10.98 47.53
C ALA A 62 12.24 -9.45 47.54
N ASP A 63 13.00 -8.86 48.45
CA ASP A 63 13.28 -7.42 48.46
C ASP A 63 14.57 -7.16 47.64
N PRO A 64 14.77 -5.96 47.07
CA PRO A 64 16.00 -5.58 46.39
C PRO A 64 17.26 -5.71 47.26
N ASN A 65 18.41 -5.90 46.61
CA ASN A 65 19.75 -5.92 47.20
C ASN A 65 20.01 -7.06 48.21
N VAL A 66 19.17 -8.10 48.21
CA VAL A 66 19.36 -9.32 49.02
C VAL A 66 19.81 -10.49 48.17
N LEU A 67 20.35 -11.52 48.82
CA LEU A 67 20.70 -12.78 48.15
C LEU A 67 19.48 -13.71 48.07
N VAL A 68 19.22 -14.27 46.89
CA VAL A 68 18.17 -15.27 46.66
C VAL A 68 18.76 -16.50 45.98
N VAL A 69 18.49 -17.68 46.54
CA VAL A 69 18.83 -18.95 45.90
C VAL A 69 17.70 -19.37 44.96
N LEU A 70 18.00 -19.55 43.67
CA LEU A 70 17.06 -20.12 42.70
C LEU A 70 16.85 -21.60 43.03
N ARG A 71 15.61 -22.07 43.07
CA ARG A 71 15.29 -23.42 43.58
C ARG A 71 15.02 -24.42 42.45
N GLY A 72 16.08 -24.85 41.78
CA GLY A 72 16.02 -25.93 40.79
C GLY A 72 16.07 -27.33 41.39
N SER A 73 15.42 -28.27 40.71
CA SER A 73 15.56 -29.70 40.93
C SER A 73 15.38 -30.45 39.61
N ALA A 74 16.11 -31.55 39.47
CA ALA A 74 16.03 -32.42 38.30
C ALA A 74 16.09 -33.90 38.70
N THR A 75 15.29 -34.73 38.07
CA THR A 75 15.36 -36.20 38.17
C THR A 75 15.58 -36.76 36.77
N PRO A 76 16.63 -37.58 36.54
CA PRO A 76 16.88 -38.14 35.22
C PRO A 76 15.76 -39.09 34.80
N ALA A 77 15.59 -39.27 33.49
CA ALA A 77 14.71 -40.31 32.97
C ALA A 77 15.22 -41.71 33.39
N ALA A 78 14.32 -42.70 33.40
CA ALA A 78 14.63 -44.05 33.84
C ALA A 78 15.87 -44.63 33.09
N GLY A 79 16.91 -44.97 33.85
CA GLY A 79 18.16 -45.54 33.32
C GLY A 79 19.24 -44.53 32.91
N ALA A 80 19.01 -43.22 33.05
CA ALA A 80 19.98 -42.16 32.74
C ALA A 80 20.48 -41.40 34.00
N THR A 81 21.45 -40.51 33.80
CA THR A 81 21.95 -39.56 34.80
C THR A 81 21.93 -38.14 34.24
N ILE A 82 21.75 -37.11 35.07
CA ILE A 82 21.87 -35.72 34.61
C ILE A 82 23.32 -35.42 34.24
N THR A 83 23.56 -34.85 33.06
CA THR A 83 24.88 -34.51 32.54
C THR A 83 25.10 -33.01 32.39
N GLU A 84 24.03 -32.24 32.18
CA GLU A 84 24.12 -30.79 32.05
C GLU A 84 22.96 -30.10 32.77
N VAL A 85 23.27 -28.95 33.36
CA VAL A 85 22.32 -28.02 33.98
C VAL A 85 22.75 -26.64 33.53
N MET A 86 21.80 -25.77 33.19
CA MET A 86 22.10 -24.38 32.85
C MET A 86 20.94 -23.46 33.21
N TRP A 87 21.23 -22.39 33.94
CA TRP A 87 20.31 -21.28 34.18
C TRP A 87 20.57 -20.13 33.21
N THR A 88 19.50 -19.64 32.58
CA THR A 88 19.54 -18.45 31.71
C THR A 88 18.43 -17.50 32.12
N GLN A 89 18.72 -16.21 32.25
CA GLN A 89 17.66 -15.21 32.44
C GLN A 89 16.87 -15.01 31.14
N LEU A 90 15.54 -14.98 31.22
CA LEU A 90 14.65 -14.75 30.08
C LEU A 90 14.14 -13.31 30.01
N SER A 91 13.89 -12.67 31.15
CA SER A 91 13.34 -11.31 31.19
C SER A 91 13.59 -10.61 32.54
N GLY A 92 13.42 -9.29 32.52
CA GLY A 92 13.68 -8.38 33.64
C GLY A 92 15.08 -7.76 33.60
N PRO A 93 15.38 -6.82 34.50
CA PRO A 93 16.72 -6.26 34.67
C PRO A 93 17.79 -7.34 34.83
N GLU A 94 18.95 -7.12 34.22
CA GLU A 94 20.03 -8.10 34.16
C GLU A 94 20.51 -8.52 35.56
N VAL A 95 20.61 -9.83 35.77
CA VAL A 95 21.11 -10.44 37.00
C VAL A 95 22.22 -11.41 36.65
N THR A 96 23.39 -11.20 37.23
CA THR A 96 24.48 -12.16 37.17
C THR A 96 24.11 -13.44 37.92
N ILE A 97 24.22 -14.59 37.25
CA ILE A 97 23.98 -15.91 37.83
C ILE A 97 25.34 -16.60 37.98
N PRO A 98 25.96 -16.57 39.18
CA PRO A 98 27.17 -17.33 39.43
C PRO A 98 26.86 -18.82 39.34
N ASP A 99 27.83 -19.58 38.83
CA ASP A 99 27.76 -21.04 38.71
C ASP A 99 26.41 -21.53 38.12
N PRO A 100 26.01 -21.06 36.92
CA PRO A 100 24.68 -21.34 36.35
C PRO A 100 24.45 -22.83 36.07
N GLN A 101 25.50 -23.65 36.20
CA GLN A 101 25.48 -25.10 36.08
C GLN A 101 25.06 -25.81 37.37
N GLN A 102 24.86 -25.09 38.47
CA GLN A 102 24.29 -25.66 39.68
C GLN A 102 22.77 -25.67 39.62
N LEU A 103 22.14 -26.64 40.29
CA LEU A 103 20.68 -26.66 40.42
C LEU A 103 20.16 -25.50 41.29
N GLN A 104 20.99 -24.97 42.18
CA GLN A 104 20.59 -23.94 43.15
C GLN A 104 21.60 -22.79 43.26
N PRO A 105 21.81 -22.02 42.19
CA PRO A 105 22.71 -20.86 42.23
C PRO A 105 22.10 -19.74 43.09
N ALA A 106 22.96 -18.95 43.71
CA ALA A 106 22.57 -17.77 44.49
C ALA A 106 22.77 -16.50 43.65
N VAL A 107 21.75 -15.66 43.56
CA VAL A 107 21.78 -14.40 42.82
C VAL A 107 21.52 -13.22 43.74
N VAL A 108 22.17 -12.08 43.47
CA VAL A 108 21.85 -10.82 44.13
C VAL A 108 20.69 -10.16 43.40
N VAL A 109 19.62 -9.85 44.14
CA VAL A 109 18.45 -9.17 43.58
C VAL A 109 18.82 -7.72 43.28
N PRO A 110 18.59 -7.20 42.05
CA PRO A 110 18.99 -5.85 41.68
C PRO A 110 18.21 -4.78 42.45
N ASP A 111 18.75 -3.55 42.54
CA ASP A 111 18.03 -2.39 43.07
C ASP A 111 16.88 -2.01 42.14
N LEU A 112 15.63 -2.20 42.59
CA LEU A 112 14.43 -1.90 41.82
C LEU A 112 13.53 -0.92 42.56
N LEU A 113 13.06 0.09 41.83
CA LEU A 113 12.16 1.13 42.35
C LEU A 113 10.68 0.85 42.07
N GLU A 114 10.39 -0.18 41.30
CA GLU A 114 9.04 -0.64 40.96
C GLU A 114 8.95 -2.16 41.13
N GLU A 115 7.73 -2.65 41.37
CA GLU A 115 7.48 -4.09 41.49
C GLU A 115 7.76 -4.77 40.15
N THR A 116 8.74 -5.68 40.13
CA THR A 116 9.26 -6.29 38.90
C THR A 116 9.28 -7.80 39.03
N GLU A 117 8.86 -8.52 37.99
CA GLU A 117 9.04 -9.97 37.86
C GLU A 117 10.31 -10.25 37.04
N LEU A 118 11.22 -11.03 37.61
CA LEU A 118 12.36 -11.61 36.91
C LEU A 118 12.04 -13.05 36.56
N THR A 119 12.36 -13.47 35.34
CA THR A 119 12.10 -14.84 34.87
C THR A 119 13.39 -15.53 34.44
N PHE A 120 13.59 -16.77 34.88
CA PHE A 120 14.78 -17.56 34.57
C PHE A 120 14.38 -18.94 34.01
N LEU A 121 15.11 -19.43 33.02
CA LEU A 121 14.96 -20.77 32.46
C LEU A 121 16.02 -21.69 33.07
N LEU A 122 15.57 -22.79 33.68
CA LEU A 122 16.40 -23.93 34.06
C LEU A 122 16.34 -24.95 32.92
N GLY A 123 17.43 -25.12 32.17
CA GLY A 123 17.63 -26.19 31.21
C GLY A 123 18.39 -27.36 31.84
N VAL A 124 18.01 -28.59 31.50
CA VAL A 124 18.67 -29.80 31.99
C VAL A 124 18.79 -30.82 30.86
N GLU A 125 19.95 -31.47 30.76
CA GLU A 125 20.22 -32.59 29.86
C GLU A 125 20.59 -33.86 30.66
N ASP A 126 20.16 -35.02 30.19
CA ASP A 126 20.59 -36.31 30.70
C ASP A 126 21.62 -37.02 29.81
N SER A 127 22.21 -38.11 30.31
CA SER A 127 23.28 -38.86 29.67
C SER A 127 22.93 -39.49 28.31
N GLU A 128 21.67 -39.42 27.90
CA GLU A 128 21.20 -39.87 26.58
C GLU A 128 20.91 -38.68 25.64
N GLY A 129 21.33 -37.47 26.01
CA GLY A 129 21.17 -36.24 25.24
C GLY A 129 19.75 -35.68 25.24
N ARG A 130 18.90 -36.12 26.18
CA ARG A 130 17.51 -35.66 26.27
C ARG A 130 17.43 -34.44 27.14
N THR A 131 16.75 -33.41 26.65
CA THR A 131 16.63 -32.13 27.35
C THR A 131 15.21 -31.87 27.82
N ASN A 132 15.10 -31.20 28.96
CA ASN A 132 13.84 -30.63 29.44
C ASN A 132 14.14 -29.33 30.20
N SER A 133 13.13 -28.48 30.37
CA SER A 133 13.30 -27.18 31.01
C SER A 133 12.12 -26.76 31.88
N ALA A 134 12.38 -25.86 32.82
CA ALA A 134 11.36 -25.25 33.66
C ALA A 134 11.67 -23.77 33.90
N VAL A 135 10.63 -22.95 34.08
CA VAL A 135 10.78 -21.50 34.31
C VAL A 135 10.61 -21.17 35.79
N ALA A 136 11.58 -20.46 36.37
CA ALA A 136 11.48 -19.84 37.69
C ALA A 136 11.00 -18.39 37.56
N PHE A 137 10.21 -17.97 38.55
CA PHE A 137 9.70 -16.61 38.68
C PHE A 137 10.14 -16.02 40.01
N LEU A 138 10.75 -14.84 39.97
CA LEU A 138 11.17 -14.07 41.14
C LEU A 138 10.50 -12.70 41.12
N TYR A 139 9.57 -12.47 42.05
CA TYR A 139 8.93 -11.17 42.24
C TYR A 139 9.73 -10.33 43.21
N VAL A 140 10.17 -9.17 42.73
CA VAL A 140 10.93 -8.20 43.50
C VAL A 140 10.02 -7.04 43.86
N ARG A 141 9.85 -6.79 45.15
CA ARG A 141 9.05 -5.66 45.65
C ARG A 141 9.97 -4.53 46.07
N PRO A 142 9.81 -3.30 45.57
CA PRO A 142 10.70 -2.20 45.87
C PRO A 142 10.69 -1.87 47.37
N LEU A 143 11.85 -1.49 47.90
CA LEU A 143 11.99 -1.02 49.28
C LEU A 143 11.75 0.49 49.34
N ASP A 144 10.61 0.90 49.91
CA ASP A 144 10.34 2.31 50.22
C ASP A 144 10.99 2.69 51.57
N VAL A 145 12.31 2.91 51.55
CA VAL A 145 13.10 3.31 52.71
C VAL A 145 13.81 4.63 52.46
N PHE A 146 14.00 5.42 53.53
CA PHE A 146 14.64 6.74 53.45
C PHE A 146 16.07 6.69 52.90
N ALA A 147 16.84 5.67 53.27
CA ALA A 147 18.17 5.39 52.73
C ALA A 147 18.30 3.90 52.43
N ARG A 148 18.87 3.58 51.27
CA ARG A 148 19.15 2.20 50.84
C ARG A 148 20.63 2.03 50.53
N ALA A 149 21.18 0.90 50.95
CA ALA A 149 22.44 0.39 50.44
C ALA A 149 22.14 -0.45 49.20
N ILE A 150 23.03 -0.41 48.24
CA ILE A 150 22.96 -1.13 46.98
C ILE A 150 24.28 -1.86 46.83
N GLY A 151 24.19 -3.17 46.78
CA GLY A 151 25.31 -4.05 46.51
C GLY A 151 25.19 -4.65 45.11
N GLY A 152 25.80 -5.79 44.88
CA GLY A 152 25.82 -6.41 43.56
C GLY A 152 26.77 -7.59 43.53
N THR A 153 27.33 -7.83 42.36
CA THR A 153 28.33 -8.87 42.12
C THR A 153 29.66 -8.26 41.74
N VAL A 154 30.76 -8.84 42.23
CA VAL A 154 32.13 -8.40 41.95
C VAL A 154 33.02 -9.63 41.80
N GLY A 155 34.00 -9.58 40.89
CA GLY A 155 35.01 -10.63 40.79
C GLY A 155 36.02 -10.52 41.93
N GLU A 156 36.53 -11.64 42.42
CA GLU A 156 37.52 -11.67 43.50
C GLU A 156 38.84 -10.95 43.16
N GLN A 157 39.22 -10.93 41.88
CA GLN A 157 40.39 -10.22 41.34
C GLN A 157 40.28 -8.69 41.41
N GLU A 158 39.07 -8.17 41.62
CA GLU A 158 38.87 -6.73 41.75
C GLU A 158 39.48 -6.26 43.07
N GLU A 159 40.27 -5.18 43.05
CA GLU A 159 40.91 -4.68 44.29
C GLU A 159 39.87 -4.21 45.32
N THR A 160 38.67 -3.81 44.87
CA THR A 160 37.62 -3.28 45.73
C THR A 160 36.21 -3.64 45.26
N ALA A 161 35.37 -4.06 46.20
CA ALA A 161 33.92 -4.07 46.07
C ALA A 161 33.35 -2.70 46.40
N VAL A 162 32.40 -2.21 45.60
CA VAL A 162 31.80 -0.88 45.81
C VAL A 162 30.30 -0.99 46.05
N PHE A 163 29.86 -0.51 47.21
CA PHE A 163 28.44 -0.30 47.51
C PHE A 163 28.03 1.13 47.20
N SER A 164 26.86 1.31 46.58
CA SER A 164 26.21 2.63 46.47
C SER A 164 25.24 2.81 47.63
N VAL A 165 25.26 3.97 48.27
CA VAL A 165 24.30 4.35 49.33
C VAL A 165 23.48 5.52 48.80
N LYS A 166 22.16 5.30 48.66
CA LYS A 166 21.22 6.27 48.10
C LYS A 166 20.17 6.73 49.11
N LEU A 167 19.92 8.03 49.16
CA LEU A 167 18.76 8.62 49.82
C LEU A 167 17.56 8.60 48.86
N ASN A 168 16.34 8.40 49.37
CA ASN A 168 15.13 8.39 48.54
C ASN A 168 14.74 9.78 48.01
N ALA A 169 15.22 10.86 48.65
CA ALA A 169 15.02 12.23 48.21
C ALA A 169 16.16 13.14 48.72
N PRO A 170 16.47 14.25 48.01
CA PRO A 170 17.44 15.23 48.47
C PRO A 170 17.00 15.90 49.78
N GLN A 171 17.93 16.03 50.73
CA GLN A 171 17.68 16.64 52.03
C GLN A 171 18.07 18.13 52.04
N THR A 172 17.38 18.92 52.85
CA THR A 172 17.65 20.36 52.99
C THR A 172 18.77 20.67 53.99
N ALA A 173 19.29 19.65 54.68
CA ALA A 173 20.39 19.73 55.63
C ALA A 173 21.29 18.51 55.48
N ASP A 174 22.52 18.62 55.98
CA ASP A 174 23.49 17.53 55.92
C ASP A 174 22.97 16.28 56.64
N THR A 175 23.10 15.12 55.99
CA THR A 175 22.64 13.83 56.51
C THR A 175 23.83 12.90 56.72
N VAL A 176 23.92 12.32 57.92
CA VAL A 176 24.98 11.36 58.27
C VAL A 176 24.44 9.94 58.20
N VAL A 177 25.10 9.10 57.43
CA VAL A 177 24.81 7.66 57.31
C VAL A 177 26.02 6.88 57.78
N ASN A 178 25.89 6.18 58.92
CA ASN A 178 26.91 5.25 59.38
C ASN A 178 26.81 3.96 58.60
N TYR A 179 27.94 3.30 58.35
CA TYR A 179 27.98 2.02 57.69
C TYR A 179 28.99 1.07 58.36
N VAL A 180 28.71 -0.22 58.28
CA VAL A 180 29.59 -1.29 58.77
C VAL A 180 29.39 -2.55 57.92
N THR A 181 30.48 -3.19 57.51
CA THR A 181 30.42 -4.49 56.84
C THR A 181 30.08 -5.62 57.82
N ARG A 182 29.36 -6.64 57.34
CA ARG A 182 29.06 -7.87 58.08
C ARG A 182 29.43 -9.09 57.25
N ALA A 183 30.12 -10.03 57.88
CA ALA A 183 30.44 -11.32 57.27
C ALA A 183 29.18 -12.10 56.91
N GLY A 184 29.22 -12.74 55.74
CA GLY A 184 28.23 -13.71 55.29
C GLY A 184 28.89 -15.09 55.22
N THR A 185 29.09 -15.62 54.02
CA THR A 185 30.01 -16.75 53.82
C THR A 185 31.46 -16.26 53.66
N ALA A 186 31.66 -15.05 53.13
CA ALA A 186 32.97 -14.40 53.10
C ALA A 186 33.37 -13.96 54.53
N GLU A 187 34.58 -14.35 54.92
CA GLU A 187 35.25 -14.09 56.19
C GLU A 187 36.07 -12.79 56.16
N GLU A 188 35.98 -12.05 57.27
CA GLU A 188 36.72 -10.80 57.45
C GLU A 188 38.22 -11.08 57.61
N GLY A 189 39.04 -10.42 56.79
CA GLY A 189 40.50 -10.50 56.83
C GLY A 189 41.10 -11.61 55.98
N SER A 190 40.30 -12.55 55.48
CA SER A 190 40.67 -13.49 54.41
C SER A 190 40.20 -13.00 53.04
N ASP A 191 38.93 -12.57 52.91
CA ASP A 191 38.31 -12.34 51.59
C ASP A 191 37.98 -10.86 51.37
N TYR A 192 37.75 -10.13 52.46
CA TYR A 192 37.62 -8.68 52.45
C TYR A 192 38.14 -8.03 53.73
N VAL A 193 38.55 -6.77 53.63
CA VAL A 193 38.94 -5.96 54.79
C VAL A 193 37.69 -5.30 55.37
N ALA A 194 37.31 -5.67 56.60
CA ALA A 194 36.16 -5.04 57.25
C ALA A 194 36.29 -3.52 57.29
N THR A 195 35.21 -2.85 56.87
CA THR A 195 35.18 -1.42 56.69
C THR A 195 33.97 -0.86 57.44
N GLN A 196 34.20 0.16 58.25
CA GLN A 196 33.15 0.91 58.93
C GLN A 196 33.47 2.40 58.93
N GLY A 197 32.43 3.24 58.92
CA GLY A 197 32.61 4.68 58.86
C GLY A 197 31.29 5.43 58.83
N SER A 198 31.37 6.69 58.41
CA SER A 198 30.21 7.57 58.24
C SER A 198 30.32 8.34 56.94
N LEU A 199 29.25 8.33 56.14
CA LEU A 199 29.08 9.15 54.95
C LEU A 199 28.36 10.43 55.33
N LEU A 200 28.89 11.58 54.91
CA LEU A 200 28.23 12.87 55.00
C LEU A 200 27.64 13.20 53.62
N PHE A 201 26.31 13.22 53.53
CA PHE A 201 25.58 13.75 52.39
C PHE A 201 25.33 15.23 52.65
N ALA A 202 25.94 16.11 51.87
CA ALA A 202 25.65 17.53 51.96
C ALA A 202 24.19 17.80 51.53
N ALA A 203 23.61 18.92 51.97
CA ALA A 203 22.27 19.31 51.52
C ALA A 203 22.13 19.23 49.97
N GLY A 204 21.14 18.49 49.49
CA GLY A 204 20.90 18.24 48.07
C GLY A 204 21.59 16.99 47.48
N GLU A 205 22.59 16.39 48.14
CA GLU A 205 23.22 15.15 47.68
C GLU A 205 22.35 13.93 48.01
N THR A 206 22.29 12.95 47.11
CA THR A 206 21.46 11.74 47.27
C THR A 206 22.21 10.44 47.07
N GLU A 207 23.50 10.47 46.69
CA GLU A 207 24.29 9.26 46.43
C GLU A 207 25.74 9.42 46.93
N LYS A 208 26.26 8.38 47.57
CA LYS A 208 27.67 8.23 47.98
C LYS A 208 28.08 6.77 47.80
N MET A 209 29.38 6.54 47.63
CA MET A 209 29.93 5.19 47.47
C MET A 209 30.72 4.78 48.73
N VAL A 210 30.67 3.48 49.07
CA VAL A 210 31.54 2.84 50.05
C VAL A 210 32.38 1.79 49.32
N SER A 211 33.69 2.01 49.25
CA SER A 211 34.63 1.02 48.72
C SER A 211 35.15 0.15 49.86
N VAL A 212 35.03 -1.16 49.70
CA VAL A 212 35.54 -2.20 50.59
C VAL A 212 36.65 -2.92 49.84
N ARG A 213 37.84 -3.02 50.43
CA ARG A 213 38.96 -3.72 49.80
C ARG A 213 38.73 -5.23 49.84
N LEU A 214 38.89 -5.89 48.69
CA LEU A 214 38.88 -7.35 48.59
C LEU A 214 40.30 -7.91 48.75
N ILE A 215 40.37 -9.18 49.11
CA ILE A 215 41.60 -9.94 49.27
C ILE A 215 41.42 -11.22 48.45
N ASP A 216 42.15 -11.31 47.35
CA ASP A 216 42.27 -12.53 46.53
C ASP A 216 43.25 -13.48 47.23
N SER A 217 42.74 -14.57 47.81
CA SER A 217 43.51 -15.37 48.77
C SER A 217 43.56 -16.88 48.46
N ASP A 218 42.54 -17.44 47.80
CA ASP A 218 42.49 -18.84 47.41
C ASP A 218 41.87 -18.99 46.00
N PRO A 219 42.61 -19.48 44.99
CA PRO A 219 42.09 -19.63 43.64
C PRO A 219 41.00 -20.72 43.49
N GLU A 220 40.80 -21.59 44.48
CA GLU A 220 39.84 -22.71 44.42
C GLU A 220 38.70 -22.61 45.45
N GLU A 221 38.20 -21.40 45.75
CA GLU A 221 37.00 -21.22 46.59
C GLU A 221 35.68 -21.09 45.80
N GLY A 222 34.55 -21.26 46.48
CA GLY A 222 33.23 -21.06 45.87
C GLY A 222 32.86 -19.57 45.80
N SER A 223 31.75 -19.22 45.14
CA SER A 223 31.22 -17.86 45.27
C SER A 223 30.78 -17.58 46.72
N GLU A 224 31.21 -16.45 47.28
CA GLU A 224 30.95 -16.07 48.68
C GLU A 224 30.39 -14.67 48.80
N TYR A 225 29.73 -14.33 49.91
CA TYR A 225 29.13 -13.01 50.08
C TYR A 225 29.37 -12.41 51.45
N PHE A 226 29.34 -11.08 51.49
CA PHE A 226 29.25 -10.27 52.70
C PHE A 226 28.20 -9.17 52.50
N SER A 227 27.91 -8.39 53.54
CA SER A 227 26.89 -7.33 53.47
C SER A 227 27.37 -6.00 54.05
N LEU A 228 26.73 -4.92 53.64
CA LEU A 228 26.92 -3.58 54.19
C LEU A 228 25.64 -3.14 54.92
N ASP A 229 25.72 -3.04 56.25
CA ASP A 229 24.65 -2.46 57.06
C ASP A 229 24.83 -0.93 57.10
N ILE A 230 23.77 -0.19 56.78
CA ILE A 230 23.73 1.26 56.94
C ILE A 230 22.73 1.68 58.03
N THR A 231 23.02 2.78 58.71
CA THR A 231 22.13 3.41 59.69
C THR A 231 22.20 4.92 59.57
N VAL A 232 21.06 5.55 59.33
CA VAL A 232 20.93 7.01 59.24
C VAL A 232 20.82 7.59 60.65
N VAL A 233 21.69 8.54 60.97
CA VAL A 233 21.70 9.25 62.26
C VAL A 233 20.91 10.55 62.10
N SER A 234 19.58 10.46 62.22
CA SER A 234 18.66 11.61 62.15
C SER A 234 17.51 11.43 63.15
N GLU A 235 17.17 12.48 63.89
CA GLU A 235 15.97 12.49 64.75
C GLU A 235 14.66 12.51 63.94
N ALA A 236 14.70 13.05 62.71
CA ALA A 236 13.52 13.24 61.86
C ALA A 236 13.21 11.99 61.02
N ASN A 237 14.24 11.32 60.48
CA ASN A 237 14.10 10.20 59.54
C ASN A 237 15.09 9.06 59.87
N PRO A 238 14.96 8.37 61.02
CA PRO A 238 15.79 7.21 61.31
C PRO A 238 15.49 6.07 60.33
N ALA A 239 16.52 5.50 59.71
CA ALA A 239 16.41 4.37 58.80
C ALA A 239 17.63 3.46 58.90
N SER A 240 17.41 2.17 58.65
CA SER A 240 18.46 1.16 58.52
C SER A 240 18.14 0.27 57.33
N ASN A 241 19.16 -0.10 56.58
CA ASN A 241 19.04 -1.02 55.46
C ASN A 241 20.34 -1.82 55.33
N SER A 242 20.27 -2.98 54.68
CA SER A 242 21.43 -3.82 54.42
C SER A 242 21.41 -4.22 52.95
N ALA A 243 22.60 -4.37 52.36
CA ALA A 243 22.77 -4.82 50.99
C ALA A 243 23.88 -5.86 50.90
N VAL A 244 23.71 -6.83 50.01
CA VAL A 244 24.65 -7.93 49.79
C VAL A 244 25.61 -7.61 48.67
N MET A 245 26.89 -7.90 48.88
CA MET A 245 27.89 -8.06 47.82
C MET A 245 28.25 -9.52 47.70
N LEU A 246 28.10 -10.07 46.50
CA LEU A 246 28.50 -11.43 46.16
C LEU A 246 29.83 -11.37 45.39
N ILE A 247 30.85 -11.96 45.98
CA ILE A 247 32.18 -12.17 45.41
C ILE A 247 32.09 -13.44 44.57
N ILE A 248 32.30 -13.28 43.27
CA ILE A 248 32.33 -14.39 42.31
C ILE A 248 33.79 -14.79 42.15
N ASN A 249 34.12 -16.05 42.48
CA ASN A 249 35.44 -16.59 42.20
C ASN A 249 35.67 -16.56 40.67
N ASN A 250 36.90 -16.29 40.28
CA ASN A 250 37.31 -16.40 38.89
C ASN A 250 37.12 -17.84 38.38
N PRO A 251 36.67 -18.03 37.13
CA PRO A 251 37.08 -19.25 36.43
C PRO A 251 38.61 -19.24 36.38
N ASP A 252 39.24 -20.39 36.65
CA ASP A 252 40.69 -20.61 36.48
C ASP A 252 41.24 -19.74 35.35
N VAL A 253 42.35 -19.04 35.59
CA VAL A 253 43.11 -18.38 34.51
C VAL A 253 43.57 -19.47 33.54
N ILE A 254 42.69 -19.81 32.61
CA ILE A 254 43.10 -20.29 31.31
C ILE A 254 43.77 -19.09 30.68
N VAL A 255 45.02 -19.27 30.24
CA VAL A 255 45.70 -18.31 29.37
C VAL A 255 44.71 -17.94 28.28
N ASP A 256 44.25 -16.69 28.27
CA ASP A 256 43.40 -16.15 27.21
C ASP A 256 44.24 -16.15 25.95
N ASP A 257 44.06 -17.21 25.16
CA ASP A 257 44.41 -17.14 23.76
C ASP A 257 43.31 -16.32 23.09
N GLU A 258 43.51 -15.01 23.00
CA GLU A 258 42.62 -14.09 22.30
C GLU A 258 42.57 -14.48 20.81
N ILE A 259 41.67 -15.41 20.45
CA ILE A 259 41.43 -15.77 19.05
C ILE A 259 40.49 -14.77 18.41
N ALA A 260 40.78 -14.37 17.17
CA ALA A 260 39.96 -13.45 16.41
C ALA A 260 39.66 -14.01 15.02
N PHE A 261 38.45 -13.77 14.50
CA PHE A 261 38.16 -14.01 13.09
C PHE A 261 38.90 -13.00 12.21
N ILE A 262 39.35 -13.41 11.02
CA ILE A 262 39.94 -12.50 10.04
C ILE A 262 39.00 -11.30 9.76
N ASN A 263 37.69 -11.56 9.71
CA ASN A 263 36.66 -10.54 9.68
C ASN A 263 35.77 -10.65 10.93
N PRO A 264 35.79 -9.69 11.86
CA PRO A 264 35.03 -9.75 13.12
C PRO A 264 33.52 -9.53 12.94
N GLY A 265 33.06 -9.22 11.73
CA GLY A 265 31.66 -8.95 11.41
C GLY A 265 31.12 -7.61 11.93
N PRO A 266 29.80 -7.39 11.84
CA PRO A 266 28.80 -8.30 11.28
C PRO A 266 29.01 -8.54 9.77
N LEU A 267 28.68 -9.76 9.31
CA LEU A 267 28.81 -10.18 7.91
C LEU A 267 27.43 -10.50 7.32
N THR A 268 27.30 -10.30 6.01
CA THR A 268 26.07 -10.57 5.27
C THR A 268 26.37 -11.50 4.10
N VAL A 269 25.58 -12.56 3.93
CA VAL A 269 25.74 -13.59 2.90
C VAL A 269 24.39 -13.99 2.29
N ALA A 270 24.37 -14.34 1.01
CA ALA A 270 23.17 -14.86 0.35
C ALA A 270 22.85 -16.30 0.77
N VAL A 271 21.57 -16.67 0.87
CA VAL A 271 21.14 -18.08 1.04
C VAL A 271 21.82 -18.96 -0.02
N GLY A 272 22.41 -20.08 0.40
CA GLY A 272 23.10 -21.03 -0.48
C GLY A 272 24.58 -20.75 -0.69
N GLU A 273 25.07 -19.54 -0.37
CA GLU A 273 26.50 -19.22 -0.48
C GLU A 273 27.30 -19.65 0.77
N GLY A 274 28.58 -19.91 0.55
CA GLY A 274 29.56 -20.18 1.60
C GLY A 274 30.44 -18.96 1.87
N ILE A 275 30.75 -18.69 3.13
CA ILE A 275 31.71 -17.69 3.56
C ILE A 275 32.90 -18.37 4.24
N ASP A 276 34.08 -18.11 3.71
CA ASP A 276 35.35 -18.54 4.32
C ASP A 276 35.83 -17.40 5.22
N ASN A 277 35.55 -17.52 6.52
CA ASN A 277 36.01 -16.57 7.53
C ASN A 277 36.68 -17.36 8.65
N PRO A 278 37.92 -17.84 8.45
CA PRO A 278 38.64 -18.59 9.48
C PRO A 278 39.16 -17.65 10.58
N ILE A 279 39.64 -18.24 11.66
CA ILE A 279 40.43 -17.54 12.68
C ILE A 279 41.75 -17.02 12.08
N ASP A 280 42.15 -15.82 12.47
CA ASP A 280 43.45 -15.23 12.13
C ASP A 280 44.57 -16.11 12.71
N PRO A 281 45.45 -16.70 11.89
CA PRO A 281 46.53 -17.58 12.36
C PRO A 281 47.46 -16.90 13.38
N ASP A 282 47.61 -15.57 13.30
CA ASP A 282 48.47 -14.79 14.21
C ASP A 282 47.79 -14.53 15.57
N SER A 283 46.49 -14.85 15.72
CA SER A 283 45.73 -14.78 16.98
C SER A 283 45.74 -16.11 17.76
N ILE A 284 46.45 -17.13 17.27
CA ILE A 284 46.50 -18.45 17.89
C ILE A 284 47.82 -18.63 18.65
N ASP A 285 47.82 -18.27 19.93
CA ASP A 285 49.04 -18.32 20.76
C ASP A 285 49.34 -19.69 21.39
N SER A 286 48.35 -20.61 21.51
CA SER A 286 48.56 -21.97 22.01
C SER A 286 47.98 -23.08 21.11
N PRO A 287 48.60 -24.28 21.08
CA PRO A 287 48.10 -25.42 20.31
C PRO A 287 46.79 -25.97 20.91
N GLY A 288 45.73 -26.04 20.09
CA GLY A 288 44.43 -26.57 20.47
C GLY A 288 43.53 -26.82 19.26
N THR A 289 42.52 -27.68 19.39
CA THR A 289 41.54 -27.93 18.33
C THR A 289 40.49 -26.82 18.36
N LEU A 290 40.36 -26.08 17.25
CA LEU A 290 39.26 -25.15 17.04
C LEU A 290 37.98 -25.92 16.74
N VAL A 291 36.89 -25.52 17.39
CA VAL A 291 35.54 -26.03 17.19
C VAL A 291 34.67 -24.87 16.73
N TYR A 292 34.10 -25.02 15.53
CA TYR A 292 33.16 -24.05 14.99
C TYR A 292 31.73 -24.48 15.26
N THR A 293 30.89 -23.53 15.64
CA THR A 293 29.46 -23.73 15.91
C THR A 293 28.65 -22.56 15.35
N SER A 294 27.37 -22.83 15.07
CA SER A 294 26.40 -21.80 14.68
C SER A 294 25.29 -21.75 15.71
N SER A 295 24.89 -20.56 16.14
CA SER A 295 23.75 -20.38 17.06
C SER A 295 22.41 -20.78 16.43
N ASN A 296 22.33 -20.82 15.09
CA ASN A 296 21.16 -21.30 14.37
C ASN A 296 21.54 -22.05 13.08
N PRO A 297 21.80 -23.37 13.16
CA PRO A 297 22.13 -24.20 12.01
C PRO A 297 21.04 -24.28 10.93
N THR A 298 19.79 -23.89 11.25
CA THR A 298 18.72 -23.81 10.25
C THR A 298 18.82 -22.55 9.38
N VAL A 299 19.54 -21.52 9.86
CA VAL A 299 19.81 -20.27 9.15
C VAL A 299 21.20 -20.30 8.51
N ALA A 300 22.24 -20.69 9.24
CA ALA A 300 23.59 -20.87 8.69
C ALA A 300 24.32 -22.03 9.40
N THR A 301 24.99 -22.91 8.66
CA THR A 301 25.88 -23.95 9.21
C THR A 301 27.33 -23.51 9.14
N VAL A 302 28.23 -24.15 9.89
CA VAL A 302 29.68 -23.95 9.76
C VAL A 302 30.38 -25.29 9.87
N ASP A 303 31.37 -25.54 9.00
CA ASP A 303 32.19 -26.74 9.06
C ASP A 303 33.39 -26.58 10.01
N GLN A 304 34.16 -27.66 10.21
CA GLN A 304 35.30 -27.63 11.13
C GLN A 304 36.54 -26.91 10.55
N GLN A 305 36.46 -26.42 9.32
CA GLN A 305 37.48 -25.58 8.68
C GLN A 305 37.16 -24.08 8.86
N GLY A 306 35.98 -23.74 9.41
CA GLY A 306 35.53 -22.35 9.57
C GLY A 306 34.76 -21.81 8.37
N GLN A 307 34.42 -22.67 7.40
CA GLN A 307 33.58 -22.29 6.27
C GLN A 307 32.12 -22.35 6.71
N ALA A 308 31.49 -21.17 6.82
CA ALA A 308 30.06 -21.08 7.07
C ALA A 308 29.27 -21.19 5.75
N THR A 309 28.10 -21.81 5.78
CA THR A 309 27.19 -21.95 4.64
C THR A 309 25.82 -21.40 5.04
N ALA A 310 25.28 -20.50 4.24
CA ALA A 310 23.96 -19.93 4.44
C ALA A 310 22.87 -20.93 4.04
N VAL A 311 21.95 -21.24 4.94
CA VAL A 311 20.92 -22.28 4.78
C VAL A 311 19.52 -21.69 4.57
N ALA A 312 19.15 -20.66 5.34
CA ALA A 312 17.84 -20.01 5.24
C ALA A 312 17.91 -18.55 5.73
N LEU A 313 16.93 -17.73 5.33
CA LEU A 313 16.83 -16.33 5.74
C LEU A 313 16.78 -16.18 7.27
N GLY A 314 17.54 -15.21 7.79
CA GLY A 314 17.58 -14.93 9.22
C GLY A 314 18.97 -14.49 9.67
N SER A 315 19.19 -14.49 10.98
CA SER A 315 20.50 -14.22 11.58
C SER A 315 20.98 -15.44 12.36
N ALA A 316 22.27 -15.72 12.27
CA ALA A 316 22.97 -16.71 13.08
C ALA A 316 24.31 -16.12 13.53
N THR A 317 24.78 -16.52 14.69
CA THR A 317 26.09 -16.13 15.20
C THR A 317 27.03 -17.32 15.02
N ILE A 318 28.10 -17.13 14.26
CA ILE A 318 29.13 -18.16 14.05
C ILE A 318 30.18 -17.97 15.13
N THR A 319 30.48 -19.04 15.85
CA THR A 319 31.38 -19.05 16.99
C THR A 319 32.50 -20.04 16.76
N ALA A 320 33.74 -19.60 16.90
CA ALA A 320 34.92 -20.45 16.96
C ALA A 320 35.41 -20.49 18.40
N ALA A 321 35.57 -21.70 18.95
CA ALA A 321 36.04 -21.90 20.30
C ALA A 321 37.22 -22.87 20.33
N LYS A 322 38.17 -22.64 21.23
CA LYS A 322 39.16 -23.62 21.67
C LYS A 322 39.24 -23.59 23.19
N ALA A 323 39.99 -24.51 23.78
CA ALA A 323 40.25 -24.48 25.22
C ALA A 323 40.94 -23.16 25.58
N GLY A 324 40.22 -22.24 26.23
CA GLY A 324 40.74 -20.95 26.70
C GLY A 324 40.47 -19.72 25.86
N GLY A 325 39.74 -19.81 24.74
CA GLY A 325 39.44 -18.64 23.90
C GLY A 325 38.26 -18.86 22.96
N MET A 326 37.48 -17.80 22.72
CA MET A 326 36.31 -17.80 21.85
C MET A 326 36.23 -16.52 21.02
N ALA A 327 35.94 -16.67 19.74
CA ALA A 327 35.58 -15.57 18.85
C ALA A 327 34.18 -15.81 18.29
N SER A 328 33.42 -14.74 18.04
CA SER A 328 32.14 -14.83 17.34
C SER A 328 31.97 -13.69 16.34
N TYR A 329 31.19 -13.93 15.29
CA TYR A 329 30.67 -12.88 14.41
C TYR A 329 29.20 -13.15 14.09
N ASP A 330 28.43 -12.07 13.94
CA ASP A 330 27.06 -12.16 13.48
C ASP A 330 27.01 -12.31 11.96
N LEU A 331 26.27 -13.31 11.50
CA LEU A 331 26.01 -13.62 10.10
C LEU A 331 24.53 -13.40 9.79
N THR A 332 24.24 -12.40 8.96
CA THR A 332 22.90 -12.17 8.42
C THR A 332 22.79 -12.88 7.07
N VAL A 333 21.87 -13.84 6.98
CA VAL A 333 21.54 -14.51 5.73
C VAL A 333 20.42 -13.77 5.04
N VAL A 334 20.76 -13.17 3.91
CA VAL A 334 19.84 -12.42 3.04
C VAL A 334 19.45 -13.26 1.81
N PRO A 335 18.39 -12.90 1.08
CA PRO A 335 18.06 -13.59 -0.16
C PRO A 335 19.22 -13.52 -1.15
N GLU A 336 19.33 -14.52 -2.04
CA GLU A 336 20.28 -14.47 -3.15
C GLU A 336 20.10 -13.17 -3.95
N ALA A 337 21.21 -12.57 -4.35
CA ALA A 337 21.22 -11.34 -5.13
C ALA A 337 20.65 -11.61 -6.52
N GLU A 338 19.35 -11.40 -6.65
CA GLU A 338 18.66 -11.51 -7.92
C GLU A 338 18.99 -10.31 -8.80
N SER A 339 19.06 -10.57 -10.10
CA SER A 339 19.23 -9.52 -11.09
C SER A 339 18.19 -9.65 -12.18
N LEU A 340 17.57 -8.52 -12.52
CA LEU A 340 16.76 -8.41 -13.72
C LEU A 340 17.63 -7.86 -14.85
N THR A 341 17.72 -8.58 -15.96
CA THR A 341 18.39 -8.09 -17.17
C THR A 341 17.35 -7.51 -18.11
N LEU A 342 17.59 -6.29 -18.55
CA LEU A 342 16.73 -5.54 -19.46
C LEU A 342 17.45 -5.37 -20.78
N SER A 343 16.87 -5.89 -21.86
CA SER A 343 17.45 -5.79 -23.20
C SER A 343 16.85 -4.62 -23.96
N VAL A 344 17.69 -3.67 -24.36
CA VAL A 344 17.33 -2.50 -25.17
C VAL A 344 17.81 -2.75 -26.60
N SER A 345 16.85 -3.00 -27.50
CA SER A 345 17.10 -3.43 -28.89
C SER A 345 17.45 -2.29 -29.86
N GLU A 346 17.15 -1.04 -29.51
CA GLU A 346 17.41 0.16 -30.32
C GLU A 346 18.05 1.29 -29.50
N SER A 347 18.82 2.15 -30.15
CA SER A 347 19.58 3.21 -29.45
C SER A 347 18.66 4.35 -28.99
N VAL A 348 18.37 4.41 -27.68
CA VAL A 348 17.43 5.39 -27.09
C VAL A 348 17.94 5.94 -25.76
N ASP A 349 17.52 7.15 -25.36
CA ASP A 349 17.82 7.66 -24.01
C ASP A 349 17.12 6.75 -22.99
N VAL A 350 17.85 6.17 -22.03
CA VAL A 350 17.26 5.25 -21.04
C VAL A 350 17.07 5.94 -19.69
N GLU A 351 15.88 5.80 -19.11
CA GLU A 351 15.53 6.30 -17.80
C GLU A 351 14.79 5.21 -17.02
N ILE A 352 15.30 4.86 -15.84
CA ILE A 352 14.73 3.81 -15.00
C ILE A 352 14.25 4.44 -13.69
N GLY A 353 12.92 4.40 -13.49
CA GLY A 353 12.31 4.63 -12.19
C GLY A 353 12.32 3.33 -11.41
N LEU A 354 12.89 3.34 -10.20
CA LEU A 354 12.89 2.17 -9.31
C LEU A 354 12.48 2.60 -7.91
N ALA A 355 11.66 1.77 -7.27
CA ALA A 355 11.42 1.79 -5.84
C ALA A 355 11.58 0.36 -5.31
N VAL A 356 12.38 0.21 -4.27
CA VAL A 356 12.62 -1.06 -3.59
C VAL A 356 12.07 -0.98 -2.17
N PHE A 357 11.30 -1.99 -1.76
CA PHE A 357 10.64 -2.04 -0.44
C PHE A 357 11.63 -2.32 0.71
N SER A 358 12.75 -2.99 0.40
CA SER A 358 13.82 -3.31 1.33
C SER A 358 15.16 -3.38 0.59
N GLY A 359 16.23 -2.86 1.21
CA GLY A 359 17.58 -2.86 0.65
C GLY A 359 17.85 -1.73 -0.34
N THR A 360 18.88 -1.93 -1.16
CA THR A 360 19.26 -1.10 -2.32
C THR A 360 19.17 -1.91 -3.62
N ALA A 361 18.92 -1.24 -4.74
CA ALA A 361 19.15 -1.79 -6.07
C ALA A 361 20.28 -1.03 -6.75
N THR A 362 21.06 -1.74 -7.56
CA THR A 362 22.10 -1.15 -8.41
C THR A 362 21.69 -1.34 -9.86
N ILE A 363 21.53 -0.25 -10.59
CA ILE A 363 21.41 -0.26 -12.04
C ILE A 363 22.83 -0.30 -12.59
N ASP A 364 23.17 -1.36 -13.30
CA ASP A 364 24.40 -1.49 -14.09
C ASP A 364 24.06 -1.29 -15.56
N TRP A 365 24.58 -0.21 -16.14
CA TRP A 365 24.32 0.16 -17.53
C TRP A 365 25.14 -0.66 -18.54
N GLY A 366 25.96 -1.62 -18.10
CA GLY A 366 26.74 -2.50 -18.99
C GLY A 366 27.98 -1.85 -19.61
N ASP A 367 28.20 -0.55 -19.39
CA ASP A 367 29.40 0.20 -19.78
C ASP A 367 30.37 0.44 -18.61
N GLY A 368 30.07 -0.15 -17.45
CA GLY A 368 30.80 0.03 -16.19
C GLY A 368 30.33 1.21 -15.34
N THR A 369 29.34 1.99 -15.80
CA THR A 369 28.66 2.97 -14.96
C THR A 369 27.52 2.33 -14.20
N THR A 370 27.33 2.76 -12.94
CA THR A 370 26.26 2.25 -12.08
C THR A 370 25.50 3.38 -11.41
N ALA A 371 24.24 3.13 -11.07
CA ALA A 371 23.41 4.00 -10.27
C ALA A 371 22.79 3.24 -9.10
N VAL A 372 22.83 3.81 -7.90
CA VAL A 372 22.29 3.18 -6.68
C VAL A 372 20.92 3.76 -6.36
N VAL A 373 19.96 2.88 -6.16
CA VAL A 373 18.59 3.20 -5.79
C VAL A 373 18.37 2.82 -4.32
N ASN A 374 17.91 3.78 -3.53
CA ASN A 374 17.64 3.61 -2.09
C ASN A 374 16.13 3.44 -1.81
N ASN A 375 15.83 2.80 -0.68
CA ASN A 375 14.48 2.44 -0.22
C ASN A 375 13.49 3.63 -0.18
N ARG A 376 12.25 3.41 -0.67
CA ARG A 376 11.09 4.31 -0.46
C ARG A 376 9.79 3.51 -0.31
N MET A 377 8.88 3.99 0.55
CA MET A 377 7.60 3.33 0.83
C MET A 377 6.62 3.40 -0.35
N LEU A 378 5.82 2.33 -0.50
CA LEU A 378 4.86 2.10 -1.59
C LEU A 378 3.73 3.14 -1.67
N GLU A 379 3.38 3.74 -0.53
CA GLU A 379 2.26 4.69 -0.36
C GLU A 379 2.57 6.06 -0.98
N ASP A 380 3.85 6.44 -1.05
CA ASP A 380 4.30 7.71 -1.63
C ASP A 380 4.30 7.73 -3.18
N ILE A 381 4.01 6.58 -3.82
CA ILE A 381 4.18 6.36 -5.27
C ILE A 381 2.85 6.49 -6.03
N ALA A 382 1.73 6.67 -5.33
CA ALA A 382 0.40 6.63 -5.95
C ALA A 382 0.12 7.73 -7.00
N ASN A 383 0.88 8.84 -7.03
CA ASN A 383 0.76 9.88 -8.05
C ASN A 383 2.14 10.54 -8.28
N THR A 384 2.89 10.04 -9.26
CA THR A 384 4.02 10.70 -9.98
C THR A 384 5.15 11.42 -9.19
N GLY A 385 5.22 11.37 -7.85
CA GLY A 385 6.18 12.16 -7.05
C GLY A 385 7.25 11.38 -6.27
N GLY A 386 7.16 10.05 -6.19
CA GLY A 386 7.97 9.25 -5.26
C GLY A 386 9.16 8.48 -5.85
N LEU A 387 9.26 8.35 -7.17
CA LEU A 387 10.27 7.49 -7.83
C LEU A 387 11.67 8.13 -7.82
N SER A 388 12.70 7.30 -7.61
CA SER A 388 14.08 7.72 -7.88
C SER A 388 14.39 7.46 -9.35
N ILE A 389 14.34 8.52 -10.14
CA ILE A 389 14.54 8.49 -11.58
C ILE A 389 16.04 8.53 -11.89
N HIS A 390 16.52 7.54 -12.64
CA HIS A 390 17.92 7.45 -13.06
C HIS A 390 18.03 7.44 -14.58
N ARG A 391 18.67 8.46 -15.14
CA ARG A 391 18.86 8.63 -16.58
C ARG A 391 20.27 8.25 -17.00
N TYR A 392 20.38 7.43 -18.03
CA TYR A 392 21.61 7.21 -18.76
C TYR A 392 21.86 8.42 -19.69
N GLY A 393 23.04 9.04 -19.58
CA GLY A 393 23.28 10.40 -20.10
C GLY A 393 23.36 10.56 -21.63
N GLN A 394 23.06 9.52 -22.40
CA GLN A 394 23.13 9.45 -23.86
C GLN A 394 22.23 8.33 -24.39
N ALA A 395 22.06 8.22 -25.71
CA ALA A 395 21.36 7.09 -26.32
C ALA A 395 22.09 5.76 -26.06
N PHE A 396 21.36 4.74 -25.64
CA PHE A 396 21.84 3.44 -25.18
C PHE A 396 21.23 2.28 -25.99
N THR A 397 22.05 1.28 -26.28
CA THR A 397 21.63 -0.01 -26.86
C THR A 397 22.44 -1.11 -26.18
N GLY A 398 21.79 -2.19 -25.75
CA GLY A 398 22.45 -3.27 -25.02
C GLY A 398 21.64 -3.76 -23.82
N GLU A 399 22.32 -4.40 -22.87
CA GLU A 399 21.68 -4.93 -21.65
C GLU A 399 21.92 -4.02 -20.45
N VAL A 400 20.86 -3.66 -19.76
CA VAL A 400 20.92 -3.01 -18.44
C VAL A 400 20.61 -4.07 -17.39
N ARG A 401 21.50 -4.24 -16.40
CA ARG A 401 21.31 -5.22 -15.33
C ARG A 401 20.95 -4.50 -14.03
N VAL A 402 19.77 -4.78 -13.49
CA VAL A 402 19.37 -4.27 -12.17
C VAL A 402 19.62 -5.35 -11.14
N VAL A 403 20.56 -5.13 -10.22
CA VAL A 403 20.95 -6.08 -9.17
C VAL A 403 20.37 -5.64 -7.84
N PHE A 404 19.63 -6.53 -7.17
CA PHE A 404 18.98 -6.22 -5.90
C PHE A 404 19.79 -6.80 -4.74
N SER A 405 20.10 -5.95 -3.75
CA SER A 405 20.92 -6.35 -2.59
C SER A 405 20.24 -7.33 -1.62
N HIS A 406 18.91 -7.49 -1.71
CA HIS A 406 18.11 -8.33 -0.81
C HIS A 406 17.01 -9.11 -1.57
N GLY A 407 17.27 -9.50 -2.83
CA GLY A 407 16.28 -10.14 -3.72
C GLY A 407 15.24 -9.19 -4.33
N LEU A 408 14.49 -9.65 -5.34
CA LEU A 408 13.55 -8.84 -6.11
C LEU A 408 12.12 -8.91 -5.53
N ASN A 409 11.87 -8.40 -4.32
CA ASN A 409 10.56 -8.59 -3.67
C ASN A 409 9.43 -7.68 -4.21
N ALA A 410 9.73 -6.55 -4.86
CA ALA A 410 8.74 -5.72 -5.56
C ALA A 410 9.46 -4.69 -6.44
N LEU A 411 9.14 -4.65 -7.74
CA LEU A 411 9.59 -3.61 -8.68
C LEU A 411 8.42 -2.66 -8.96
N LYS A 412 8.22 -1.61 -8.16
CA LYS A 412 7.10 -0.68 -8.43
C LYS A 412 7.49 0.38 -9.45
N GLY A 413 7.20 0.09 -10.71
CA GLY A 413 6.92 1.05 -11.78
C GLY A 413 8.12 1.64 -12.53
N TRP A 414 8.00 1.60 -13.85
CA TRP A 414 8.79 2.36 -14.81
C TRP A 414 7.98 3.60 -15.18
N TYR A 415 8.49 4.80 -14.93
CA TYR A 415 7.79 6.06 -15.25
C TYR A 415 8.65 6.88 -16.19
N ASN A 416 8.04 7.40 -17.27
CA ASN A 416 8.71 8.21 -18.28
C ASN A 416 7.86 9.43 -18.66
N ALA A 417 8.55 10.52 -19.02
CA ALA A 417 8.03 11.76 -19.59
C ALA A 417 8.68 12.09 -20.97
N GLY A 418 8.78 11.12 -21.89
CA GLY A 418 9.34 11.33 -23.23
C GLY A 418 8.81 10.35 -24.28
N ALA A 419 8.60 10.84 -25.52
CA ALA A 419 7.97 10.12 -26.63
C ALA A 419 8.94 9.25 -27.45
N GLY A 420 8.44 8.12 -27.99
CA GLY A 420 9.13 7.32 -29.02
C GLY A 420 9.81 6.03 -28.53
N TRP A 421 9.39 5.48 -27.39
CA TRP A 421 9.99 4.29 -26.80
C TRP A 421 9.39 2.99 -27.32
N GLN A 422 10.17 1.92 -27.42
CA GLN A 422 9.68 0.55 -27.66
C GLN A 422 10.02 -0.34 -26.45
N TYR A 423 9.02 -1.02 -25.91
CA TYR A 423 9.13 -2.01 -24.84
C TYR A 423 8.67 -3.36 -25.37
N ASP A 424 9.41 -4.41 -25.05
CA ASP A 424 8.98 -5.79 -25.27
C ASP A 424 8.73 -6.42 -23.89
N VAL A 425 7.50 -6.88 -23.64
CA VAL A 425 7.16 -7.49 -22.35
C VAL A 425 7.88 -8.82 -22.13
N ASP A 426 8.37 -9.46 -23.20
CA ASP A 426 9.12 -10.72 -23.13
C ASP A 426 10.44 -10.59 -22.35
N VAL A 427 10.96 -9.37 -22.19
CA VAL A 427 12.15 -9.09 -21.37
C VAL A 427 11.93 -9.43 -19.89
N PHE A 428 10.67 -9.48 -19.43
CA PHE A 428 10.32 -9.78 -18.05
C PHE A 428 10.04 -11.28 -17.79
N ILE A 429 10.22 -12.15 -18.80
CA ILE A 429 9.87 -13.58 -18.73
C ILE A 429 10.59 -14.33 -17.60
N ASP A 430 11.85 -13.97 -17.31
CA ASP A 430 12.67 -14.64 -16.29
C ASP A 430 12.47 -14.04 -14.88
N SER A 431 11.52 -13.12 -14.70
CA SER A 431 11.30 -12.44 -13.43
C SER A 431 10.37 -13.21 -12.50
N GLU A 432 10.92 -14.13 -11.71
CA GLU A 432 10.14 -14.99 -10.81
C GLU A 432 9.49 -14.24 -9.63
N ARG A 433 9.95 -13.02 -9.31
CA ARG A 433 9.48 -12.22 -8.17
C ARG A 433 8.91 -10.84 -8.52
N LEU A 434 8.69 -10.55 -9.81
CA LEU A 434 8.06 -9.30 -10.23
C LEU A 434 6.63 -9.22 -9.69
N GLU A 435 6.36 -8.32 -8.74
CA GLU A 435 5.01 -8.14 -8.17
C GLU A 435 4.16 -7.08 -8.89
N VAL A 436 4.78 -6.02 -9.41
CA VAL A 436 4.08 -4.89 -10.05
C VAL A 436 4.84 -4.52 -11.33
N LEU A 437 4.15 -4.27 -12.43
CA LEU A 437 4.73 -3.71 -13.65
C LEU A 437 3.85 -2.56 -14.12
N ASN A 438 4.42 -1.36 -14.23
CA ASN A 438 3.70 -0.18 -14.71
C ASN A 438 4.50 0.46 -15.84
N LEU A 439 3.87 0.55 -17.01
CA LEU A 439 4.38 1.08 -18.27
C LEU A 439 3.42 2.15 -18.86
N LEU A 440 2.72 2.92 -18.02
CA LEU A 440 1.73 3.92 -18.46
C LEU A 440 2.32 5.23 -19.05
N GLY A 441 3.57 5.23 -19.50
CA GLY A 441 4.22 6.42 -20.06
C GLY A 441 3.53 6.94 -21.33
N THR A 442 3.56 8.26 -21.56
CA THR A 442 3.00 8.86 -22.78
C THR A 442 3.87 8.53 -24.00
N ASN A 443 3.27 8.07 -25.11
CA ASN A 443 3.92 7.81 -26.42
C ASN A 443 4.97 6.68 -26.40
N SER A 444 4.62 5.57 -25.76
CA SER A 444 5.41 4.34 -25.74
C SER A 444 4.72 3.24 -26.55
N ALA A 445 5.49 2.51 -27.34
CA ALA A 445 5.08 1.29 -28.01
C ALA A 445 5.40 0.08 -27.14
N VAL A 446 4.39 -0.62 -26.63
CA VAL A 446 4.57 -1.86 -25.88
C VAL A 446 4.18 -3.04 -26.76
N ASN A 447 5.09 -3.99 -26.95
CA ASN A 447 4.94 -5.18 -27.79
C ASN A 447 5.10 -6.45 -26.94
N GLY A 448 4.61 -7.57 -27.46
CA GLY A 448 4.80 -8.91 -26.89
C GLY A 448 3.46 -9.59 -26.56
N ASP A 449 3.51 -10.67 -25.79
CA ASP A 449 2.34 -11.48 -25.43
C ASP A 449 2.11 -11.53 -23.91
N LEU A 450 0.88 -11.38 -23.45
CA LEU A 450 0.52 -11.58 -22.03
C LEU A 450 0.85 -13.00 -21.54
N ALA A 451 0.86 -13.99 -22.43
CA ALA A 451 1.24 -15.36 -22.09
C ALA A 451 2.63 -15.46 -21.44
N THR A 452 3.51 -14.49 -21.71
CA THR A 452 4.82 -14.34 -21.06
C THR A 452 4.71 -14.29 -19.53
N PHE A 453 3.63 -13.76 -18.99
CA PHE A 453 3.43 -13.65 -17.54
C PHE A 453 2.67 -14.84 -16.92
N SER A 454 2.22 -15.81 -17.72
CA SER A 454 1.30 -16.87 -17.26
C SER A 454 1.87 -17.74 -16.13
N ASP A 455 3.18 -18.00 -16.13
CA ASP A 455 3.88 -18.78 -15.11
C ASP A 455 4.29 -17.94 -13.88
N SER A 456 4.10 -16.61 -13.91
CA SER A 456 4.47 -15.74 -12.80
C SER A 456 3.61 -16.04 -11.57
N ARG A 457 4.28 -16.26 -10.43
CA ARG A 457 3.61 -16.48 -9.13
C ARG A 457 3.54 -15.24 -8.26
N ALA A 458 4.27 -14.20 -8.66
CA ALA A 458 4.42 -12.96 -7.89
C ALA A 458 3.63 -11.81 -8.49
N LEU A 459 3.41 -11.75 -9.81
CA LEU A 459 2.81 -10.58 -10.47
C LEU A 459 1.35 -10.38 -10.04
N ARG A 460 1.09 -9.22 -9.42
CA ARG A 460 -0.22 -8.80 -8.90
C ARG A 460 -0.79 -7.57 -9.58
N GLU A 461 0.05 -6.69 -10.10
CA GLU A 461 -0.40 -5.52 -10.86
C GLU A 461 0.35 -5.39 -12.19
N LEU A 462 -0.40 -5.28 -13.29
CA LEU A 462 0.14 -4.98 -14.61
C LEU A 462 -0.60 -3.78 -15.20
N ARG A 463 0.12 -2.71 -15.50
CA ARG A 463 -0.41 -1.49 -16.12
C ARG A 463 0.39 -1.12 -17.35
N VAL A 464 -0.27 -0.94 -18.49
CA VAL A 464 0.40 -0.70 -19.77
C VAL A 464 -0.33 0.37 -20.58
N ASN A 465 0.42 1.28 -21.20
CA ASN A 465 -0.10 2.15 -22.24
C ASN A 465 0.44 1.69 -23.60
N VAL A 466 -0.42 1.34 -24.56
CA VAL A 466 -0.05 0.67 -25.83
C VAL A 466 -0.16 1.63 -27.02
N ALA A 467 -0.11 2.96 -26.81
CA ALA A 467 -0.42 3.98 -27.81
C ALA A 467 0.18 3.72 -29.21
N ASP A 468 1.43 3.25 -29.28
CA ASP A 468 2.15 2.95 -30.54
C ASP A 468 2.63 1.48 -30.66
N GLY A 469 2.12 0.56 -29.84
CA GLY A 469 2.60 -0.84 -29.72
C GLY A 469 1.60 -1.92 -30.12
N ASN A 470 2.03 -3.18 -30.04
CA ASN A 470 1.23 -4.39 -30.30
C ASN A 470 1.39 -5.41 -29.16
N LEU A 471 0.74 -5.14 -28.02
CA LEU A 471 0.58 -6.11 -26.93
C LEU A 471 -0.66 -6.97 -27.20
N SER A 472 -0.48 -8.30 -27.26
CA SER A 472 -1.56 -9.26 -27.49
C SER A 472 -1.67 -10.28 -26.36
N GLY A 473 -2.75 -11.05 -26.31
CA GLY A 473 -2.86 -12.21 -25.43
C GLY A 473 -4.29 -12.48 -24.97
N GLU A 474 -4.51 -13.66 -24.39
CA GLU A 474 -5.81 -14.03 -23.84
C GLU A 474 -5.91 -13.70 -22.35
N LEU A 475 -7.11 -13.35 -21.86
CA LEU A 475 -7.36 -13.12 -20.43
C LEU A 475 -6.96 -14.32 -19.54
N SER A 476 -7.10 -15.55 -20.04
CA SER A 476 -6.66 -16.77 -19.35
C SER A 476 -5.14 -16.92 -19.24
N GLY A 477 -4.38 -16.12 -19.98
CA GLY A 477 -2.93 -16.03 -19.85
C GLY A 477 -2.48 -15.17 -18.66
N LEU A 478 -3.39 -14.45 -18.01
CA LEU A 478 -3.06 -13.67 -16.81
C LEU A 478 -2.72 -14.60 -15.64
N PRO A 479 -1.65 -14.33 -14.89
CA PRO A 479 -1.26 -15.17 -13.77
C PRO A 479 -2.30 -15.17 -12.64
N GLY A 480 -2.41 -16.29 -11.93
CA GLY A 480 -3.40 -16.48 -10.87
C GLY A 480 -3.25 -15.53 -9.67
N SER A 481 -2.09 -14.91 -9.50
CA SER A 481 -1.81 -13.90 -8.46
C SER A 481 -2.30 -12.49 -8.83
N MET A 482 -2.79 -12.27 -10.05
CA MET A 482 -3.17 -10.94 -10.55
C MET A 482 -4.34 -10.35 -9.74
N THR A 483 -4.15 -9.12 -9.28
CA THR A 483 -5.15 -8.32 -8.55
C THR A 483 -5.59 -7.07 -9.34
N LEU A 484 -4.73 -6.54 -10.20
CA LEU A 484 -5.01 -5.38 -11.03
C LEU A 484 -4.42 -5.56 -12.44
N PHE A 485 -5.25 -5.39 -13.45
CA PHE A 485 -4.81 -5.36 -14.83
C PHE A 485 -5.36 -4.12 -15.53
N GLU A 486 -4.47 -3.29 -16.08
CA GLU A 486 -4.79 -2.05 -16.76
C GLU A 486 -4.06 -1.97 -18.10
N ILE A 487 -4.82 -1.79 -19.18
CA ILE A 487 -4.30 -1.46 -20.50
C ILE A 487 -5.06 -0.25 -21.02
N SER A 488 -4.32 0.80 -21.39
CA SER A 488 -4.85 2.06 -21.92
C SER A 488 -4.26 2.35 -23.30
N ALA A 489 -5.09 2.84 -24.24
CA ALA A 489 -4.74 3.29 -25.60
C ALA A 489 -3.91 2.30 -26.48
N GLY A 490 -4.33 2.05 -27.72
CA GLY A 490 -3.51 1.34 -28.73
C GLY A 490 -4.23 0.24 -29.51
N GLN A 491 -3.52 -0.35 -30.48
CA GLN A 491 -3.93 -1.54 -31.26
C GLN A 491 -3.78 -2.85 -30.46
N GLY A 492 -3.83 -2.78 -29.12
CA GLY A 492 -3.71 -3.95 -28.25
C GLY A 492 -4.84 -4.94 -28.53
N ALA A 493 -4.48 -6.20 -28.74
CA ALA A 493 -5.40 -7.28 -29.07
C ALA A 493 -5.56 -8.21 -27.86
N ILE A 494 -6.10 -7.67 -26.76
CA ILE A 494 -6.50 -8.54 -25.64
C ILE A 494 -7.79 -9.25 -26.01
N THR A 495 -7.77 -10.57 -25.90
CA THR A 495 -8.87 -11.44 -26.32
C THR A 495 -9.29 -12.40 -25.20
N GLY A 496 -10.37 -13.13 -25.46
CA GLY A 496 -10.78 -14.26 -24.65
C GLY A 496 -12.03 -13.99 -23.78
N PRO A 497 -12.52 -15.05 -23.11
CA PRO A 497 -13.73 -14.97 -22.31
C PRO A 497 -13.46 -14.38 -20.91
N LEU A 498 -14.45 -13.72 -20.31
CA LEU A 498 -14.42 -13.28 -18.91
C LEU A 498 -14.13 -14.42 -17.93
N ALA A 499 -14.60 -15.64 -18.22
CA ALA A 499 -14.30 -16.83 -17.44
C ALA A 499 -12.80 -17.19 -17.36
N GLY A 500 -11.96 -16.58 -18.22
CA GLY A 500 -10.51 -16.70 -18.15
C GLY A 500 -9.86 -15.82 -17.07
N LEU A 501 -10.61 -14.89 -16.46
CA LEU A 501 -10.05 -13.98 -15.46
C LEU A 501 -9.60 -14.70 -14.18
N PRO A 502 -8.46 -14.31 -13.58
CA PRO A 502 -8.05 -14.80 -12.28
C PRO A 502 -9.09 -14.51 -11.19
N SER A 503 -9.38 -15.50 -10.34
CA SER A 503 -10.44 -15.38 -9.32
C SER A 503 -10.22 -14.30 -8.25
N GLY A 504 -8.97 -13.83 -8.07
CA GLY A 504 -8.60 -12.81 -7.10
C GLY A 504 -8.47 -11.40 -7.67
N ILE A 505 -8.78 -11.19 -8.95
CA ILE A 505 -8.65 -9.89 -9.59
C ILE A 505 -9.71 -8.91 -9.06
N VAL A 506 -9.27 -7.71 -8.70
CA VAL A 506 -10.08 -6.65 -8.06
C VAL A 506 -10.35 -5.50 -9.04
N ARG A 507 -9.40 -5.18 -9.91
CA ARG A 507 -9.54 -4.13 -10.92
C ARG A 507 -9.13 -4.62 -12.30
N LEU A 508 -10.00 -4.39 -13.28
CA LEU A 508 -9.76 -4.63 -14.69
C LEU A 508 -10.08 -3.36 -15.47
N ILE A 509 -9.10 -2.80 -16.17
CA ILE A 509 -9.27 -1.68 -17.09
C ILE A 509 -8.66 -2.09 -18.42
N VAL A 510 -9.47 -2.24 -19.46
CA VAL A 510 -9.03 -2.61 -20.80
C VAL A 510 -9.66 -1.64 -21.78
N ASP A 511 -8.82 -0.81 -22.39
CA ASP A 511 -9.20 0.15 -23.41
C ASP A 511 -8.41 -0.09 -24.71
N GLY A 512 -8.96 0.31 -25.86
CA GLY A 512 -8.38 0.13 -27.19
C GLY A 512 -9.05 -0.97 -28.03
N SER A 513 -8.35 -1.47 -29.05
CA SER A 513 -8.89 -2.41 -30.06
C SER A 513 -9.00 -3.87 -29.57
N ASN A 514 -9.70 -4.11 -28.45
CA ASN A 514 -9.78 -5.42 -27.80
C ASN A 514 -10.98 -6.27 -28.28
N THR A 515 -10.97 -7.57 -27.96
CA THR A 515 -12.08 -8.51 -28.25
C THR A 515 -12.35 -9.41 -27.05
N ILE A 516 -12.95 -8.84 -26.01
CA ILE A 516 -13.36 -9.57 -24.81
C ILE A 516 -14.81 -10.03 -24.96
N SER A 517 -15.10 -11.25 -24.55
CA SER A 517 -16.43 -11.87 -24.66
C SER A 517 -16.84 -12.55 -23.35
N GLY A 518 -18.11 -12.93 -23.21
CA GLY A 518 -18.58 -13.75 -22.08
C GLY A 518 -19.83 -13.20 -21.40
N ASP A 519 -20.16 -13.80 -20.26
CA ASP A 519 -21.30 -13.39 -19.44
C ASP A 519 -20.82 -12.55 -18.25
N VAL A 520 -21.58 -11.52 -17.87
CA VAL A 520 -21.30 -10.71 -16.66
C VAL A 520 -21.24 -11.56 -15.39
N GLY A 521 -21.97 -12.68 -15.34
CA GLY A 521 -21.88 -13.63 -14.24
C GLY A 521 -20.53 -14.35 -14.11
N ASP A 522 -19.68 -14.31 -15.13
CA ASP A 522 -18.32 -14.85 -15.08
C ASP A 522 -17.32 -13.86 -14.46
N ILE A 523 -17.72 -12.61 -14.19
CA ILE A 523 -16.87 -11.62 -13.52
C ILE A 523 -16.59 -12.11 -12.08
N PRO A 524 -15.32 -12.19 -11.65
CA PRO A 524 -14.97 -12.64 -10.31
C PRO A 524 -15.65 -11.82 -9.21
N ALA A 525 -16.05 -12.51 -8.12
CA ALA A 525 -16.72 -11.88 -6.98
C ALA A 525 -15.84 -10.90 -6.18
N SER A 526 -14.53 -10.88 -6.42
CA SER A 526 -13.59 -9.90 -5.86
C SER A 526 -13.56 -8.57 -6.63
N MET A 527 -14.19 -8.49 -7.81
CA MET A 527 -14.10 -7.33 -8.70
C MET A 527 -14.78 -6.10 -8.10
N GLU A 528 -14.06 -4.99 -8.02
CA GLU A 528 -14.55 -3.70 -7.55
C GLU A 528 -14.60 -2.63 -8.65
N ASP A 529 -13.72 -2.71 -9.65
CA ASP A 529 -13.65 -1.75 -10.76
C ASP A 529 -13.42 -2.47 -12.08
N PHE A 530 -14.46 -2.55 -12.89
CA PHE A 530 -14.48 -3.25 -14.17
C PHE A 530 -14.72 -2.26 -15.29
N ARG A 531 -13.75 -2.08 -16.19
CA ARG A 531 -13.86 -1.20 -17.36
C ARG A 531 -13.32 -1.91 -18.58
N VAL A 532 -14.20 -2.15 -19.53
CA VAL A 532 -13.84 -2.68 -20.85
C VAL A 532 -14.45 -1.72 -21.86
N GLU A 533 -13.63 -0.86 -22.46
CA GLU A 533 -14.06 0.19 -23.38
C GLU A 533 -13.38 0.05 -24.73
N ASN A 534 -14.06 0.52 -25.78
CA ASN A 534 -13.58 0.48 -27.17
C ASN A 534 -13.25 -0.94 -27.69
N GLY A 535 -13.16 -1.11 -29.02
CA GLY A 535 -12.95 -2.43 -29.62
C GLY A 535 -14.25 -3.24 -29.81
N ALA A 536 -14.09 -4.50 -30.21
CA ALA A 536 -15.17 -5.41 -30.62
C ALA A 536 -15.58 -6.35 -29.46
N ASN A 537 -15.80 -5.78 -28.28
CA ASN A 537 -16.21 -6.55 -27.10
C ASN A 537 -17.68 -6.97 -27.21
N THR A 538 -17.97 -8.21 -26.79
CA THR A 538 -19.29 -8.87 -26.89
C THR A 538 -19.66 -9.48 -25.53
N ILE A 539 -19.75 -8.63 -24.51
CA ILE A 539 -20.14 -9.05 -23.16
C ILE A 539 -21.67 -8.99 -23.04
N SER A 540 -22.25 -10.04 -22.48
CA SER A 540 -23.70 -10.22 -22.31
C SER A 540 -24.05 -10.57 -20.86
N GLY A 541 -25.33 -10.63 -20.52
CA GLY A 541 -25.78 -11.07 -19.20
C GLY A 541 -26.82 -10.14 -18.58
N ALA A 542 -27.17 -10.41 -17.33
CA ALA A 542 -28.14 -9.62 -16.58
C ALA A 542 -27.46 -8.62 -15.62
N VAL A 543 -28.07 -7.44 -15.46
CA VAL A 543 -27.66 -6.44 -14.44
C VAL A 543 -27.55 -7.06 -13.05
N ALA A 544 -28.47 -7.97 -12.69
CA ALA A 544 -28.49 -8.67 -11.41
C ALA A 544 -27.30 -9.63 -11.16
N GLN A 545 -26.53 -9.96 -12.21
CA GLN A 545 -25.34 -10.81 -12.10
C GLN A 545 -24.06 -10.02 -11.81
N ILE A 546 -24.12 -8.68 -11.84
CA ILE A 546 -22.96 -7.84 -11.49
C ILE A 546 -22.56 -8.13 -10.04
N PRO A 547 -21.26 -8.37 -9.74
CA PRO A 547 -20.80 -8.68 -8.40
C PRO A 547 -21.21 -7.62 -7.34
N PRO A 548 -21.60 -8.04 -6.12
CA PRO A 548 -21.96 -7.11 -5.05
C PRO A 548 -20.85 -6.15 -4.60
N SER A 549 -19.59 -6.52 -4.82
CA SER A 549 -18.39 -5.70 -4.54
C SER A 549 -18.18 -4.55 -5.53
N MET A 550 -18.93 -4.53 -6.64
CA MET A 550 -18.72 -3.58 -7.73
C MET A 550 -18.95 -2.13 -7.29
N SER A 551 -17.98 -1.27 -7.58
CA SER A 551 -18.05 0.18 -7.36
C SER A 551 -18.14 0.94 -8.70
N SER A 552 -17.46 0.45 -9.73
CA SER A 552 -17.38 1.09 -11.05
C SER A 552 -17.49 0.01 -12.13
N PHE A 553 -18.47 0.17 -13.01
CA PHE A 553 -18.77 -0.79 -14.07
C PHE A 553 -18.92 -0.07 -15.40
N THR A 554 -18.05 -0.38 -16.35
CA THR A 554 -18.00 0.24 -17.66
C THR A 554 -17.89 -0.80 -18.77
N LEU A 555 -18.81 -0.75 -19.73
CA LEU A 555 -18.84 -1.57 -20.94
C LEU A 555 -18.97 -0.70 -22.20
N GLY A 556 -18.02 -0.78 -23.11
CA GLY A 556 -18.06 -0.23 -24.46
C GLY A 556 -17.93 -1.33 -25.52
N GLY A 557 -18.51 -1.10 -26.71
CA GLY A 557 -18.57 -2.09 -27.80
C GLY A 557 -19.98 -2.61 -28.07
N GLU A 558 -20.10 -3.79 -28.70
CA GLU A 558 -21.37 -4.45 -29.08
C GLU A 558 -21.93 -5.31 -27.93
N ASN A 559 -22.05 -4.72 -26.74
CA ASN A 559 -22.52 -5.44 -25.55
C ASN A 559 -24.06 -5.54 -25.51
N THR A 560 -24.58 -6.59 -24.84
CA THR A 560 -26.01 -6.91 -24.78
C THR A 560 -26.47 -7.18 -23.35
N LEU A 561 -26.35 -6.19 -22.47
CA LEU A 561 -26.79 -6.29 -21.09
C LEU A 561 -28.32 -6.14 -20.97
N ALA A 562 -28.97 -6.96 -20.14
CA ALA A 562 -30.42 -6.95 -19.94
C ALA A 562 -30.80 -6.99 -18.45
N GLY A 563 -32.08 -6.84 -18.14
CA GLY A 563 -32.60 -6.85 -16.77
C GLY A 563 -33.04 -5.47 -16.31
N ASN A 564 -33.20 -5.28 -15.00
CA ASN A 564 -33.73 -4.02 -14.48
C ASN A 564 -32.65 -3.17 -13.81
N ILE A 565 -32.79 -1.85 -13.95
CA ILE A 565 -31.87 -0.87 -13.36
C ILE A 565 -31.84 -0.94 -11.83
N GLN A 566 -32.95 -1.28 -11.17
CA GLN A 566 -33.00 -1.43 -9.72
C GLN A 566 -32.26 -2.66 -9.18
N ASP A 567 -31.84 -3.58 -10.06
CA ASP A 567 -31.05 -4.76 -9.67
C ASP A 567 -29.55 -4.45 -9.57
N LEU A 568 -29.14 -3.19 -9.81
CA LEU A 568 -27.76 -2.77 -9.64
C LEU A 568 -27.28 -2.94 -8.19
N PRO A 569 -26.04 -3.42 -7.96
CA PRO A 569 -25.47 -3.47 -6.63
C PRO A 569 -25.41 -2.09 -5.97
N VAL A 570 -25.73 -2.03 -4.68
CA VAL A 570 -25.89 -0.77 -3.91
C VAL A 570 -24.61 0.08 -3.88
N GLY A 571 -23.44 -0.58 -3.94
CA GLY A 571 -22.11 0.06 -3.90
C GLY A 571 -21.65 0.67 -5.22
N VAL A 572 -22.37 0.48 -6.33
CA VAL A 572 -21.99 1.06 -7.62
C VAL A 572 -22.18 2.58 -7.57
N VAL A 573 -21.14 3.31 -7.94
CA VAL A 573 -21.11 4.79 -8.05
C VAL A 573 -20.89 5.26 -9.49
N SER A 574 -20.41 4.39 -10.38
CA SER A 574 -20.28 4.67 -11.81
C SER A 574 -20.77 3.47 -12.62
N PHE A 575 -21.80 3.68 -13.42
CA PHE A 575 -22.35 2.65 -14.31
C PHE A 575 -22.46 3.19 -15.73
N ARG A 576 -21.59 2.70 -16.61
CA ARG A 576 -21.54 3.08 -18.03
C ARG A 576 -21.66 1.84 -18.90
N VAL A 577 -22.67 1.78 -19.77
CA VAL A 577 -22.84 0.67 -20.70
C VAL A 577 -23.27 1.20 -22.06
N ALA A 578 -22.54 0.81 -23.10
CA ALA A 578 -22.86 1.08 -24.49
C ALA A 578 -23.02 -0.23 -25.28
N GLY A 579 -23.67 -0.16 -26.44
CA GLY A 579 -24.04 -1.34 -27.25
C GLY A 579 -25.55 -1.51 -27.39
N GLU A 580 -26.00 -2.70 -27.79
CA GLU A 580 -27.42 -3.05 -27.95
C GLU A 580 -28.04 -3.53 -26.62
N ASN A 581 -27.84 -2.76 -25.54
CA ASN A 581 -28.36 -3.09 -24.22
C ASN A 581 -29.90 -2.96 -24.18
N ALA A 582 -30.55 -3.81 -23.38
CA ALA A 582 -31.99 -3.86 -23.16
C ALA A 582 -32.31 -3.75 -21.66
N ILE A 583 -31.80 -2.70 -21.01
CA ILE A 583 -32.03 -2.45 -19.59
C ILE A 583 -33.37 -1.75 -19.42
N GLY A 584 -34.20 -2.25 -18.51
CA GLY A 584 -35.50 -1.68 -18.17
C GLY A 584 -35.62 -1.34 -16.69
N GLY A 585 -36.85 -1.29 -16.19
CA GLY A 585 -37.14 -1.05 -14.77
C GLY A 585 -37.59 0.37 -14.47
N ASP A 586 -37.77 0.65 -13.18
CA ASP A 586 -38.25 1.94 -12.66
C ASP A 586 -37.13 2.62 -11.88
N LEU A 587 -36.69 3.80 -12.33
CA LEU A 587 -35.64 4.60 -11.68
C LEU A 587 -35.98 4.95 -10.24
N GLY A 588 -37.26 5.11 -9.89
CA GLY A 588 -37.68 5.43 -8.53
C GLY A 588 -37.42 4.30 -7.52
N LEU A 589 -37.09 3.09 -7.99
CA LEU A 589 -36.82 1.93 -7.15
C LEU A 589 -35.32 1.67 -6.93
N LEU A 590 -34.44 2.47 -7.53
CA LEU A 590 -33.00 2.34 -7.38
C LEU A 590 -32.55 2.69 -5.95
N GLN A 591 -31.74 1.83 -5.32
CA GLN A 591 -31.36 1.94 -3.90
C GLN A 591 -29.89 2.32 -3.64
N ASN A 592 -29.14 2.73 -4.67
CA ASN A 592 -27.70 2.97 -4.60
C ASN A 592 -27.27 4.10 -3.66
N GLU A 593 -26.02 4.00 -3.18
CA GLU A 593 -25.34 5.00 -2.34
C GLU A 593 -25.21 6.38 -3.03
N PRO A 594 -25.06 7.48 -2.28
CA PRO A 594 -24.93 8.83 -2.82
C PRO A 594 -23.76 8.99 -3.82
N GLY A 595 -24.03 9.62 -4.96
CA GLY A 595 -23.02 9.97 -5.96
C GLY A 595 -23.02 9.13 -7.25
N ILE A 596 -24.04 8.30 -7.47
CA ILE A 596 -24.09 7.45 -8.67
C ILE A 596 -24.24 8.27 -9.97
N THR A 597 -23.45 7.92 -10.98
CA THR A 597 -23.57 8.43 -12.35
C THR A 597 -23.89 7.31 -13.33
N PHE A 598 -24.91 7.51 -14.18
CA PHE A 598 -25.33 6.57 -15.22
C PHE A 598 -25.01 7.07 -16.61
N ASN A 599 -24.46 6.20 -17.46
CA ASN A 599 -24.46 6.39 -18.91
C ASN A 599 -24.85 5.08 -19.59
N ILE A 600 -26.08 4.99 -20.09
CA ILE A 600 -26.66 3.76 -20.60
C ILE A 600 -27.15 4.01 -22.03
N ASP A 601 -26.44 3.48 -23.02
CA ASP A 601 -26.83 3.50 -24.43
C ASP A 601 -27.37 2.13 -24.88
N GLY A 602 -28.18 2.10 -25.94
CA GLY A 602 -28.80 0.88 -26.48
C GLY A 602 -30.31 0.98 -26.69
N GLN A 603 -31.01 -0.15 -26.72
CA GLN A 603 -32.48 -0.21 -26.78
C GLN A 603 -33.09 -0.32 -25.37
N ASN A 604 -32.71 0.59 -24.49
CA ASN A 604 -33.16 0.60 -23.10
C ASN A 604 -34.62 1.06 -23.00
N VAL A 605 -35.38 0.46 -22.09
CA VAL A 605 -36.79 0.81 -21.77
C VAL A 605 -36.87 1.15 -20.28
N ILE A 606 -36.07 2.14 -19.87
CA ILE A 606 -36.07 2.63 -18.50
C ILE A 606 -37.27 3.56 -18.31
N THR A 607 -37.99 3.35 -17.23
CA THR A 607 -39.23 4.07 -16.90
C THR A 607 -39.12 4.79 -15.56
N GLY A 608 -40.03 5.74 -15.31
CA GLY A 608 -40.14 6.41 -14.03
C GLY A 608 -40.51 7.89 -14.17
N ASP A 609 -40.87 8.48 -13.03
CA ASP A 609 -41.09 9.92 -12.90
C ASP A 609 -39.76 10.62 -12.56
N VAL A 610 -39.46 11.71 -13.26
CA VAL A 610 -38.27 12.56 -12.99
C VAL A 610 -38.23 13.02 -11.52
N ALA A 611 -39.39 13.25 -10.90
CA ALA A 611 -39.47 13.66 -9.49
C ALA A 611 -39.04 12.56 -8.51
N ASN A 612 -39.05 11.29 -8.94
CA ASN A 612 -38.72 10.15 -8.09
C ASN A 612 -37.27 9.67 -8.25
N ILE A 613 -36.45 10.34 -9.06
CA ILE A 613 -35.04 9.93 -9.22
C ILE A 613 -34.32 10.05 -7.85
N PRO A 614 -33.74 8.95 -7.32
CA PRO A 614 -33.17 8.93 -5.98
C PRO A 614 -32.10 10.00 -5.75
N ILE A 615 -32.00 10.51 -4.52
CA ILE A 615 -31.07 11.59 -4.15
C ILE A 615 -29.61 11.28 -4.48
N SER A 616 -29.27 10.00 -4.59
CA SER A 616 -27.94 9.51 -4.92
C SER A 616 -27.48 9.79 -6.35
N VAL A 617 -28.38 9.94 -7.33
CA VAL A 617 -28.02 10.06 -8.77
C VAL A 617 -27.49 11.45 -9.17
N ILE A 618 -26.19 11.70 -9.20
CA ILE A 618 -25.65 13.03 -9.53
C ILE A 618 -25.50 13.29 -11.04
N GLY A 619 -25.57 12.25 -11.87
CA GLY A 619 -25.51 12.38 -13.33
C GLY A 619 -26.24 11.23 -14.01
N MET A 620 -26.97 11.53 -15.09
CA MET A 620 -27.75 10.51 -15.81
C MET A 620 -27.75 10.78 -17.31
N PHE A 621 -27.29 9.81 -18.10
CA PHE A 621 -27.27 9.84 -19.55
C PHE A 621 -27.91 8.54 -20.06
N LEU A 622 -29.11 8.61 -20.63
CA LEU A 622 -29.86 7.45 -21.11
C LEU A 622 -30.09 7.57 -22.62
N GLY A 623 -29.36 6.78 -23.40
CA GLY A 623 -29.63 6.51 -24.80
C GLY A 623 -30.72 5.44 -24.98
N GLY A 624 -31.37 5.43 -26.14
CA GLY A 624 -32.37 4.42 -26.49
C GLY A 624 -33.83 4.85 -26.40
N ASN A 625 -34.72 3.88 -26.24
CA ASN A 625 -36.17 4.07 -26.17
C ASN A 625 -36.66 4.17 -24.73
N ASN A 626 -36.19 5.17 -24.00
CA ASN A 626 -36.61 5.39 -22.62
C ASN A 626 -38.02 5.98 -22.55
N THR A 627 -38.76 5.68 -21.48
CA THR A 627 -40.10 6.24 -21.21
C THR A 627 -40.09 6.92 -19.85
N LEU A 628 -39.50 8.11 -19.82
CA LEU A 628 -39.53 8.98 -18.64
C LEU A 628 -40.64 10.01 -18.77
N PHE A 629 -41.25 10.37 -17.66
CA PHE A 629 -42.27 11.42 -17.62
C PHE A 629 -42.13 12.30 -16.39
N GLY A 630 -42.83 13.44 -16.38
CA GLY A 630 -42.81 14.40 -15.30
C GLY A 630 -42.16 15.72 -15.71
N ASP A 631 -41.96 16.59 -14.73
CA ASP A 631 -41.50 17.95 -14.98
C ASP A 631 -39.99 18.12 -14.79
N ILE A 632 -39.30 18.76 -15.76
CA ILE A 632 -37.86 18.95 -15.77
C ILE A 632 -37.36 19.79 -14.59
N GLN A 633 -38.15 20.76 -14.11
CA GLN A 633 -37.79 21.57 -12.93
C GLN A 633 -37.77 20.77 -11.62
N ASN A 634 -38.28 19.53 -11.61
CA ASN A 634 -38.16 18.64 -10.45
C ASN A 634 -36.78 17.96 -10.37
N LEU A 635 -35.90 18.16 -11.37
CA LEU A 635 -34.49 17.80 -11.24
C LEU A 635 -33.86 18.61 -10.11
N ARG A 636 -33.24 17.89 -9.18
CA ARG A 636 -32.67 18.47 -7.96
C ARG A 636 -31.31 19.13 -8.17
N ALA A 637 -30.91 19.95 -7.19
CA ALA A 637 -29.68 20.74 -7.20
C ALA A 637 -28.36 19.94 -7.30
N ALA A 638 -28.37 18.63 -7.07
CA ALA A 638 -27.15 17.81 -7.07
C ALA A 638 -26.70 17.35 -8.47
N PHE A 639 -27.55 17.47 -9.50
CA PHE A 639 -27.20 17.01 -10.84
C PHE A 639 -26.11 17.87 -11.49
N ASN A 640 -25.15 17.24 -12.17
CA ASN A 640 -24.21 17.92 -13.07
C ASN A 640 -24.44 17.58 -14.56
N GLY A 641 -25.24 16.55 -14.85
CA GLY A 641 -25.64 16.19 -16.21
C GLY A 641 -26.93 15.37 -16.25
N PHE A 642 -27.86 15.74 -17.13
CA PHE A 642 -29.10 15.02 -17.40
C PHE A 642 -29.31 14.92 -18.90
N ALA A 643 -29.14 13.73 -19.47
CA ALA A 643 -29.40 13.45 -20.87
C ALA A 643 -30.34 12.26 -21.02
N VAL A 644 -31.42 12.40 -21.78
CA VAL A 644 -32.37 11.32 -22.05
C VAL A 644 -32.80 11.38 -23.51
N ASN A 645 -32.66 10.26 -24.20
CA ASN A 645 -33.12 10.05 -25.57
C ASN A 645 -34.27 9.03 -25.57
N GLY A 646 -35.13 9.06 -26.60
CA GLY A 646 -36.23 8.10 -26.76
C GLY A 646 -37.64 8.67 -26.67
N GLN A 647 -38.59 7.87 -26.20
CA GLN A 647 -40.01 8.23 -26.05
C GLN A 647 -40.28 8.87 -24.68
N ASN A 648 -39.60 9.98 -24.39
CA ASN A 648 -39.76 10.71 -23.14
C ASN A 648 -40.92 11.72 -23.24
N THR A 649 -41.74 11.83 -22.19
CA THR A 649 -42.80 12.85 -22.03
C THR A 649 -42.42 13.80 -20.91
N ILE A 650 -41.45 14.67 -21.16
CA ILE A 650 -40.97 15.65 -20.18
C ILE A 650 -41.62 17.00 -20.44
N SER A 651 -42.21 17.59 -19.41
CA SER A 651 -42.76 18.95 -19.43
C SER A 651 -41.99 19.87 -18.50
N GLY A 652 -42.28 21.18 -18.51
CA GLY A 652 -41.81 22.08 -17.46
C GLY A 652 -41.36 23.45 -17.96
N ASP A 653 -40.94 24.28 -17.00
CA ASP A 653 -40.46 25.66 -17.25
C ASP A 653 -39.00 25.79 -16.80
N LEU A 654 -38.12 26.09 -17.76
CA LEU A 654 -36.68 26.31 -17.51
C LEU A 654 -36.42 27.44 -16.50
N GLY A 655 -37.32 28.43 -16.41
CA GLY A 655 -37.21 29.54 -15.46
C GLY A 655 -37.58 29.19 -14.01
N LEU A 656 -38.15 28.00 -13.78
CA LEU A 656 -38.43 27.46 -12.44
C LEU A 656 -37.36 26.50 -11.94
N PHE A 657 -36.31 26.28 -12.72
CA PHE A 657 -35.20 25.41 -12.35
C PHE A 657 -34.40 26.01 -11.19
N ASP A 658 -33.88 25.15 -10.29
CA ASP A 658 -33.09 25.60 -9.15
C ASP A 658 -31.78 26.27 -9.61
N ALA A 659 -31.55 27.49 -9.14
CA ALA A 659 -30.38 28.27 -9.49
C ALA A 659 -29.11 27.84 -8.73
N GLU A 660 -29.23 27.10 -7.61
CA GLU A 660 -28.08 26.63 -6.84
C GLU A 660 -27.62 25.23 -7.27
N GLY A 661 -26.32 24.94 -7.11
CA GLY A 661 -25.69 23.65 -7.43
C GLY A 661 -24.53 23.75 -8.45
N PRO A 662 -23.93 22.61 -8.85
CA PRO A 662 -22.84 22.57 -9.82
C PRO A 662 -23.35 22.79 -11.25
N ASP A 663 -22.49 23.24 -12.15
CA ASP A 663 -22.81 23.38 -13.57
C ASP A 663 -23.55 22.15 -14.13
N LEU A 664 -24.62 22.41 -14.86
CA LEU A 664 -25.57 21.42 -15.33
C LEU A 664 -25.71 21.47 -16.85
N SER A 665 -25.54 20.31 -17.48
CA SER A 665 -25.89 20.10 -18.88
C SER A 665 -27.18 19.28 -18.99
N ILE A 666 -28.16 19.77 -19.75
CA ILE A 666 -29.47 19.14 -19.97
C ILE A 666 -29.59 18.78 -21.45
N ALA A 667 -29.88 17.52 -21.77
CA ALA A 667 -30.15 17.05 -23.12
C ALA A 667 -31.41 16.16 -23.16
N VAL A 668 -32.53 16.65 -23.66
CA VAL A 668 -33.80 15.91 -23.69
C VAL A 668 -34.27 15.74 -25.13
N ARG A 669 -34.41 14.51 -25.58
CA ARG A 669 -34.97 14.17 -26.89
C ARG A 669 -36.18 13.25 -26.74
N GLY A 670 -37.24 13.52 -27.51
CA GLY A 670 -38.52 12.80 -27.42
C GLY A 670 -39.76 13.69 -27.59
N ILE A 671 -40.87 13.29 -26.96
CA ILE A 671 -42.14 14.05 -26.96
C ILE A 671 -42.11 15.03 -25.78
N ASN A 672 -41.29 16.06 -25.88
CA ASN A 672 -41.11 17.03 -24.81
C ASN A 672 -42.01 18.26 -25.01
N THR A 673 -42.47 18.87 -23.93
CA THR A 673 -43.17 20.17 -23.90
C THR A 673 -42.50 21.06 -22.88
N ILE A 674 -41.34 21.58 -23.26
CA ILE A 674 -40.54 22.44 -22.38
C ILE A 674 -40.76 23.89 -22.81
N GLU A 675 -41.16 24.70 -21.84
CA GLU A 675 -41.32 26.13 -21.99
C GLU A 675 -40.15 26.84 -21.29
N GLY A 676 -39.84 28.04 -21.75
CA GLY A 676 -38.81 28.84 -21.10
C GLY A 676 -38.66 30.22 -21.71
N ILE A 677 -38.13 31.13 -20.91
CA ILE A 677 -37.68 32.43 -21.38
C ILE A 677 -36.16 32.43 -21.28
N VAL A 678 -35.47 32.71 -22.39
CA VAL A 678 -33.99 32.67 -22.46
C VAL A 678 -33.34 33.44 -21.30
N ALA A 679 -33.79 34.67 -21.03
CA ALA A 679 -33.25 35.52 -19.95
C ALA A 679 -33.58 35.03 -18.52
N ARG A 680 -34.38 33.98 -18.35
CA ARG A 680 -34.71 33.36 -17.06
C ARG A 680 -34.04 32.01 -16.86
N ILE A 681 -33.31 31.49 -17.86
CA ILE A 681 -32.53 30.27 -17.69
C ILE A 681 -31.45 30.57 -16.64
N PRO A 682 -31.38 29.80 -15.53
CA PRO A 682 -30.41 30.07 -14.47
C PRO A 682 -28.97 29.82 -14.95
N PRO A 683 -27.97 30.57 -14.45
CA PRO A 683 -26.57 30.46 -14.89
C PRO A 683 -25.92 29.09 -14.69
N ARG A 684 -26.48 28.28 -13.79
CA ARG A 684 -26.04 26.89 -13.56
C ARG A 684 -26.28 25.99 -14.77
N ILE A 685 -27.27 26.28 -15.63
CA ILE A 685 -27.50 25.51 -16.86
C ILE A 685 -26.53 26.00 -17.92
N ILE A 686 -25.35 25.39 -17.98
CA ILE A 686 -24.31 25.74 -18.95
C ILE A 686 -24.49 25.04 -20.30
N GLY A 687 -25.31 23.98 -20.35
CA GLY A 687 -25.60 23.24 -21.59
C GLY A 687 -27.08 22.90 -21.69
N LEU A 688 -27.70 23.23 -22.82
CA LEU A 688 -29.10 22.93 -23.07
C LEU A 688 -29.25 22.34 -24.49
N THR A 689 -29.79 21.12 -24.58
CA THR A 689 -30.13 20.44 -25.82
C THR A 689 -31.56 19.94 -25.75
N LEU A 690 -32.50 20.53 -26.47
CA LEU A 690 -33.90 20.10 -26.45
C LEU A 690 -34.36 19.75 -27.87
N ASP A 691 -34.93 18.57 -28.03
CA ASP A 691 -35.50 18.07 -29.28
C ASP A 691 -36.91 17.54 -29.02
N GLY A 692 -37.89 18.01 -29.81
CA GLY A 692 -39.33 17.77 -29.60
C GLY A 692 -40.19 19.04 -29.74
N ASN A 693 -41.39 19.04 -29.13
CA ASN A 693 -42.32 20.18 -29.16
C ASN A 693 -41.96 21.23 -28.09
N ASN A 694 -40.80 21.86 -28.23
CA ASN A 694 -40.34 22.89 -27.30
C ASN A 694 -40.93 24.27 -27.65
N THR A 695 -41.13 25.13 -26.65
CA THR A 695 -41.53 26.54 -26.82
C THR A 695 -40.64 27.43 -25.95
N VAL A 696 -39.40 27.62 -26.39
CA VAL A 696 -38.48 28.59 -25.79
C VAL A 696 -38.60 29.93 -26.50
N SER A 697 -38.67 31.01 -25.74
CA SER A 697 -38.88 32.36 -26.27
C SER A 697 -37.95 33.40 -25.65
N GLY A 698 -37.78 34.53 -26.32
CA GLY A 698 -36.98 35.66 -25.83
C GLY A 698 -35.79 35.99 -26.73
N GLY A 699 -34.96 36.92 -26.26
CA GLY A 699 -33.77 37.38 -26.95
C GLY A 699 -32.59 36.45 -26.74
N ILE A 700 -31.86 36.10 -27.80
CA ILE A 700 -30.60 35.35 -27.71
C ILE A 700 -29.52 36.11 -26.91
N GLU A 701 -29.62 37.44 -26.85
CA GLU A 701 -28.74 38.29 -26.03
C GLU A 701 -28.92 38.05 -24.52
N GLY A 702 -30.00 37.38 -24.13
CA GLY A 702 -30.26 36.98 -22.75
C GLY A 702 -29.51 35.72 -22.30
N LEU A 703 -28.79 35.03 -23.19
CA LEU A 703 -27.93 33.92 -22.80
C LEU A 703 -26.82 34.42 -21.88
N HIS A 704 -26.70 33.82 -20.69
CA HIS A 704 -25.63 34.19 -19.75
C HIS A 704 -24.26 33.79 -20.29
N ALA A 705 -23.20 34.44 -19.78
CA ALA A 705 -21.85 34.33 -20.33
C ALA A 705 -21.21 32.93 -20.20
N ASP A 706 -21.67 32.11 -19.25
CA ASP A 706 -21.12 30.78 -18.98
C ASP A 706 -21.79 29.67 -19.80
N MET A 707 -22.82 29.97 -20.60
CA MET A 707 -23.49 28.96 -21.42
C MET A 707 -22.58 28.53 -22.57
N VAL A 708 -22.31 27.22 -22.65
CA VAL A 708 -21.41 26.59 -23.62
C VAL A 708 -22.17 25.95 -24.76
N ILE A 709 -23.32 25.32 -24.48
CA ILE A 709 -24.14 24.62 -25.48
C ILE A 709 -25.58 25.15 -25.41
N PHE A 710 -26.09 25.62 -26.54
CA PHE A 710 -27.50 25.99 -26.69
C PHE A 710 -28.05 25.44 -28.01
N ASP A 711 -28.64 24.25 -27.91
CA ASP A 711 -29.18 23.48 -29.01
C ASP A 711 -30.69 23.28 -28.80
N ILE A 712 -31.54 23.96 -29.56
CA ILE A 712 -33.00 23.81 -29.43
C ILE A 712 -33.60 23.54 -30.80
N ASP A 713 -34.42 22.50 -30.85
CA ASP A 713 -35.22 22.08 -32.00
C ASP A 713 -36.72 22.14 -31.67
N GLY A 714 -37.57 22.32 -32.69
CA GLY A 714 -39.03 22.45 -32.55
C GLY A 714 -39.59 23.87 -32.65
N ASN A 715 -40.81 24.09 -32.11
CA ASN A 715 -41.60 25.34 -32.27
C ASN A 715 -41.15 26.47 -31.32
N ASN A 716 -39.94 26.96 -31.52
CA ASN A 716 -39.34 28.00 -30.70
C ASN A 716 -39.65 29.40 -31.24
N ARG A 717 -39.61 30.42 -30.39
CA ARG A 717 -39.73 31.84 -30.78
C ARG A 717 -38.56 32.63 -30.23
N ILE A 718 -37.36 32.19 -30.57
CA ILE A 718 -36.12 32.85 -30.16
C ILE A 718 -35.82 33.94 -31.20
N THR A 719 -35.61 35.15 -30.72
CA THR A 719 -35.38 36.33 -31.55
C THR A 719 -34.07 36.98 -31.16
N GLY A 720 -33.54 37.87 -32.00
CA GLY A 720 -32.45 38.74 -31.60
C GLY A 720 -31.45 39.01 -32.71
N ASP A 721 -30.44 39.77 -32.34
CA ASP A 721 -29.32 40.13 -33.19
C ASP A 721 -28.08 39.35 -32.75
N LEU A 722 -27.51 38.57 -33.66
CA LEU A 722 -26.32 37.76 -33.38
C LEU A 722 -25.10 38.65 -33.06
N GLY A 723 -25.06 39.87 -33.62
CA GLY A 723 -24.04 40.87 -33.31
C GLY A 723 -24.17 41.49 -31.92
N LEU A 724 -25.31 41.33 -31.22
CA LEU A 724 -25.48 41.79 -29.84
C LEU A 724 -25.27 40.69 -28.80
N LEU A 725 -25.03 39.45 -29.23
CA LEU A 725 -24.72 38.33 -28.34
C LEU A 725 -23.40 38.59 -27.59
N GLN A 726 -23.41 38.50 -26.25
CA GLN A 726 -22.23 38.78 -25.41
C GLN A 726 -21.54 37.52 -24.88
N ASN A 727 -22.03 36.33 -25.26
CA ASN A 727 -21.47 35.07 -24.79
C ASN A 727 -20.32 34.61 -25.71
N SER A 728 -19.11 34.56 -25.15
CA SER A 728 -17.90 34.04 -25.81
C SER A 728 -17.56 32.58 -25.45
N ALA A 729 -18.29 31.97 -24.51
CA ALA A 729 -18.09 30.60 -24.06
C ALA A 729 -18.81 29.57 -24.96
N LEU A 730 -19.79 30.00 -25.76
CA LEU A 730 -20.53 29.12 -26.66
C LEU A 730 -19.61 28.37 -27.62
N THR A 731 -19.63 27.04 -27.50
CA THR A 731 -19.04 26.13 -28.48
C THR A 731 -20.07 25.68 -29.50
N ASN A 732 -21.33 25.54 -29.08
CA ASN A 732 -22.42 25.06 -29.92
C ASN A 732 -23.62 25.98 -29.81
N LEU A 733 -24.05 26.54 -30.93
CA LEU A 733 -25.29 27.28 -31.05
C LEU A 733 -26.11 26.67 -32.19
N SER A 734 -27.18 25.95 -31.85
CA SER A 734 -28.10 25.34 -32.81
C SER A 734 -29.52 25.75 -32.48
N ILE A 735 -30.15 26.56 -33.33
CA ILE A 735 -31.52 26.99 -33.15
C ILE A 735 -32.28 26.61 -34.42
N ARG A 736 -33.21 25.68 -34.27
CA ARG A 736 -34.03 25.16 -35.38
C ARG A 736 -35.51 25.46 -35.15
N GLY A 737 -36.28 25.55 -36.24
CA GLY A 737 -37.70 25.91 -36.24
C GLY A 737 -37.96 27.42 -36.38
N ASP A 738 -39.17 27.89 -36.09
CA ASP A 738 -39.64 29.25 -36.44
C ASP A 738 -39.06 30.38 -35.57
N ASN A 739 -37.79 30.68 -35.77
CA ASN A 739 -37.05 31.67 -35.00
C ASN A 739 -36.90 33.00 -35.77
N GLY A 740 -36.41 34.04 -35.10
CA GLY A 740 -36.25 35.39 -35.64
C GLY A 740 -34.87 35.97 -35.36
N ILE A 741 -33.83 35.15 -35.54
CA ILE A 741 -32.43 35.56 -35.44
C ILE A 741 -31.97 35.93 -36.83
N ASN A 742 -32.05 37.22 -37.17
CA ASN A 742 -31.90 37.69 -38.55
C ASN A 742 -31.15 39.00 -38.68
N GLN A 743 -30.38 39.38 -37.66
CA GLN A 743 -29.54 40.57 -37.66
C GLN A 743 -28.11 40.24 -37.25
N LEU A 744 -27.20 41.04 -37.77
CA LEU A 744 -25.80 41.08 -37.39
C LEU A 744 -25.40 42.56 -37.30
N THR A 745 -25.48 43.15 -36.11
CA THR A 745 -25.04 44.53 -35.87
C THR A 745 -23.55 44.68 -36.15
N ASP A 746 -23.17 45.80 -36.79
CA ASP A 746 -21.78 46.20 -37.06
C ASP A 746 -21.43 47.49 -36.26
N PRO A 747 -20.42 47.49 -35.37
CA PRO A 747 -19.55 46.36 -35.03
C PRO A 747 -20.23 45.34 -34.11
N PRO A 748 -19.99 44.03 -34.32
CA PRO A 748 -20.52 42.98 -33.46
C PRO A 748 -19.82 42.99 -32.08
N LEU A 749 -20.60 42.79 -31.03
CA LEU A 749 -20.15 42.56 -29.65
C LEU A 749 -19.78 41.09 -29.38
N TRP A 750 -20.25 40.18 -30.24
CA TRP A 750 -19.98 38.76 -30.10
C TRP A 750 -18.52 38.42 -30.43
N ASP A 751 -17.90 37.57 -29.60
CA ASP A 751 -16.57 37.03 -29.83
C ASP A 751 -16.64 35.49 -29.92
N PRO A 752 -16.91 34.91 -31.11
CA PRO A 752 -17.19 33.49 -31.29
C PRO A 752 -15.93 32.61 -31.25
N VAL A 753 -14.86 33.00 -30.56
CA VAL A 753 -13.55 32.33 -30.64
C VAL A 753 -13.57 30.83 -30.31
N ASN A 754 -14.52 30.40 -29.46
CA ASN A 754 -14.70 29.00 -29.05
C ASN A 754 -15.76 28.24 -29.86
N LEU A 755 -16.41 28.90 -30.83
CA LEU A 755 -17.53 28.33 -31.56
C LEU A 755 -17.05 27.26 -32.54
N ASN A 756 -17.56 26.04 -32.33
CA ASN A 756 -17.27 24.88 -33.16
C ASN A 756 -18.46 24.53 -34.06
N ARG A 757 -19.68 24.86 -33.65
CA ARG A 757 -20.91 24.55 -34.39
C ARG A 757 -21.88 25.72 -34.35
N LEU A 758 -22.33 26.15 -35.53
CA LEU A 758 -23.41 27.11 -35.70
C LEU A 758 -24.47 26.52 -36.61
N ILE A 759 -25.72 26.41 -36.14
CA ILE A 759 -26.86 26.03 -36.96
C ILE A 759 -28.00 27.00 -36.69
N LEU A 760 -28.37 27.78 -37.69
CA LEU A 760 -29.54 28.66 -37.64
C LEU A 760 -30.48 28.25 -38.78
N ASP A 761 -31.55 27.55 -38.40
CA ASP A 761 -32.41 26.82 -39.33
C ASP A 761 -33.89 27.15 -39.07
N GLU A 762 -34.54 27.84 -40.00
CA GLU A 762 -35.97 28.16 -39.88
C GLU A 762 -36.86 27.06 -40.49
N GLY A 763 -37.79 26.54 -39.67
CA GLY A 763 -38.58 25.33 -39.99
C GLY A 763 -39.73 25.56 -40.96
N ASP A 764 -40.42 26.70 -40.90
CA ASP A 764 -41.51 27.06 -41.82
C ASP A 764 -41.07 28.12 -42.84
N PHE A 765 -41.44 27.91 -44.12
CA PHE A 765 -40.93 28.63 -45.29
C PHE A 765 -41.33 30.11 -45.36
N ASP A 766 -42.23 30.56 -44.47
CA ASP A 766 -42.82 31.90 -44.47
C ASP A 766 -42.31 32.79 -43.31
N ALA A 767 -41.35 32.32 -42.50
CA ALA A 767 -40.71 33.07 -41.42
C ALA A 767 -39.31 33.62 -41.84
N PHE A 768 -38.85 34.68 -41.16
CA PHE A 768 -37.84 35.62 -41.65
C PHE A 768 -36.37 35.23 -41.35
N GLY A 769 -35.74 34.45 -42.23
CA GLY A 769 -34.30 34.13 -42.20
C GLY A 769 -33.35 35.28 -42.63
N PHE A 770 -32.04 35.03 -42.57
CA PHE A 770 -31.01 36.00 -42.97
C PHE A 770 -31.11 36.37 -44.47
N SER A 771 -30.93 37.65 -44.80
CA SER A 771 -30.73 38.06 -46.19
C SER A 771 -29.35 37.61 -46.71
N SER A 772 -29.21 37.48 -48.04
CA SER A 772 -27.94 37.12 -48.67
C SER A 772 -26.76 37.99 -48.21
N THR A 773 -26.97 39.31 -48.06
CA THR A 773 -25.92 40.23 -47.58
C THR A 773 -25.53 39.95 -46.14
N GLN A 774 -26.49 39.65 -45.27
CA GLN A 774 -26.18 39.38 -43.86
C GLN A 774 -25.50 38.02 -43.67
N VAL A 775 -25.81 37.03 -44.51
CA VAL A 775 -25.05 35.76 -44.52
C VAL A 775 -23.62 36.01 -45.02
N ASP A 776 -23.43 36.80 -46.07
CA ASP A 776 -22.09 37.14 -46.56
C ASP A 776 -21.27 37.84 -45.45
N ASP A 777 -21.83 38.86 -44.80
CA ASP A 777 -21.20 39.59 -43.69
C ASP A 777 -20.88 38.65 -42.52
N LEU A 778 -21.78 37.71 -42.20
CA LEU A 778 -21.58 36.72 -41.15
C LEU A 778 -20.43 35.76 -41.48
N LEU A 779 -20.35 35.24 -42.71
CA LEU A 779 -19.29 34.32 -43.12
C LEU A 779 -17.92 35.00 -43.06
N ILE A 780 -17.83 36.25 -43.50
CA ILE A 780 -16.60 37.05 -43.41
C ILE A 780 -16.21 37.25 -41.94
N PHE A 781 -17.17 37.68 -41.11
CA PHE A 781 -16.95 37.88 -39.68
C PHE A 781 -16.45 36.60 -38.97
N LEU A 782 -17.09 35.45 -39.24
CA LEU A 782 -16.69 34.17 -38.66
C LEU A 782 -15.31 33.74 -39.15
N ASN A 783 -15.00 33.88 -40.44
CA ASN A 783 -13.69 33.54 -40.97
C ASN A 783 -12.58 34.40 -40.33
N ASP A 784 -12.82 35.66 -40.03
CA ASP A 784 -11.82 36.53 -39.41
C ASP A 784 -11.56 36.19 -37.92
N ARG A 785 -12.55 35.59 -37.24
CA ARG A 785 -12.50 35.36 -35.79
C ARG A 785 -12.19 33.92 -35.39
N LEU A 786 -12.65 32.93 -36.15
CA LEU A 786 -12.50 31.53 -35.79
C LEU A 786 -11.08 31.00 -36.02
N GLY A 787 -10.59 30.22 -35.07
CA GLY A 787 -9.38 29.40 -35.19
C GLY A 787 -9.63 28.08 -35.95
N PRO A 788 -8.62 27.19 -36.03
CA PRO A 788 -8.79 25.83 -36.55
C PRO A 788 -9.91 25.10 -35.81
N ALA A 789 -10.77 24.41 -36.55
CA ALA A 789 -11.84 23.60 -35.99
C ALA A 789 -11.24 22.42 -35.17
N PRO A 790 -11.84 22.07 -34.03
CA PRO A 790 -11.37 20.94 -33.22
C PRO A 790 -11.63 19.59 -33.89
N PHE A 791 -12.61 19.52 -34.80
CA PHE A 791 -12.97 18.31 -35.55
C PHE A 791 -13.11 18.64 -37.04
N SER A 792 -12.67 17.70 -37.90
CA SER A 792 -12.96 17.75 -39.33
C SER A 792 -14.47 17.74 -39.57
N ASN A 793 -14.96 18.61 -40.46
CA ASN A 793 -16.38 18.80 -40.80
C ASN A 793 -17.25 19.43 -39.68
N SER A 794 -16.68 20.32 -38.88
CA SER A 794 -17.44 21.10 -37.89
C SER A 794 -18.47 22.02 -38.59
N PRO A 795 -19.79 21.90 -38.34
CA PRO A 795 -20.79 22.52 -39.22
C PRO A 795 -21.07 23.99 -38.91
N ILE A 796 -21.09 24.82 -39.96
CA ILE A 796 -21.63 26.18 -40.00
C ILE A 796 -22.77 26.18 -41.01
N ILE A 797 -24.01 26.09 -40.51
CA ILE A 797 -25.22 26.01 -41.32
C ILE A 797 -26.09 27.23 -41.04
N VAL A 798 -26.34 28.05 -42.06
CA VAL A 798 -27.19 29.23 -41.94
C VAL A 798 -28.16 29.26 -43.11
N ARG A 799 -29.46 29.20 -42.82
CA ARG A 799 -30.49 29.31 -43.87
C ARG A 799 -30.61 30.78 -44.33
N ARG A 800 -30.56 30.98 -45.64
CA ARG A 800 -30.67 32.30 -46.28
C ARG A 800 -31.93 32.40 -47.14
N PHE A 801 -32.50 33.60 -47.25
CA PHE A 801 -33.58 33.93 -48.17
C PHE A 801 -33.11 34.97 -49.22
N ASN A 802 -33.71 34.95 -50.42
CA ASN A 802 -33.41 35.73 -51.64
C ASN A 802 -32.20 35.28 -52.48
N ASP A 803 -32.49 35.09 -53.77
CA ASP A 803 -31.71 34.44 -54.84
C ASP A 803 -30.51 35.24 -55.37
N SER A 804 -29.88 36.09 -54.55
CA SER A 804 -28.64 36.77 -54.95
C SER A 804 -27.44 35.84 -54.73
N PRO A 805 -26.55 35.67 -55.74
CA PRO A 805 -25.36 34.85 -55.57
C PRO A 805 -24.43 35.43 -54.51
N ARG A 806 -23.65 34.57 -53.86
CA ARG A 806 -22.62 34.97 -52.89
C ARG A 806 -21.63 35.94 -53.53
N THR A 807 -21.09 36.85 -52.74
CA THR A 807 -19.96 37.68 -53.17
C THR A 807 -18.66 36.88 -53.16
N PHE A 808 -17.68 37.34 -53.95
CA PHE A 808 -16.33 36.75 -53.96
C PHE A 808 -15.68 36.76 -52.57
N ALA A 809 -15.91 37.81 -51.78
CA ALA A 809 -15.39 37.91 -50.42
C ALA A 809 -15.95 36.82 -49.49
N SER A 810 -17.24 36.51 -49.61
CA SER A 810 -17.85 35.40 -48.86
C SER A 810 -17.43 34.02 -49.37
N ASP A 811 -17.19 33.84 -50.68
CA ASP A 811 -16.65 32.58 -51.21
C ASP A 811 -15.21 32.33 -50.71
N ASP A 812 -14.38 33.38 -50.66
CA ASP A 812 -13.04 33.32 -50.04
C ASP A 812 -13.14 33.01 -48.54
N ALA A 813 -14.13 33.59 -47.84
CA ALA A 813 -14.36 33.31 -46.42
C ALA A 813 -14.78 31.85 -46.18
N VAL A 814 -15.64 31.29 -47.03
CA VAL A 814 -16.00 29.86 -47.01
C VAL A 814 -14.76 29.00 -47.19
N ALA A 815 -13.94 29.27 -48.22
CA ALA A 815 -12.71 28.53 -48.45
C ALA A 815 -11.73 28.64 -47.26
N GLY A 816 -11.68 29.81 -46.60
CA GLY A 816 -10.90 30.03 -45.38
C GLY A 816 -11.38 29.22 -44.19
N LEU A 817 -12.70 29.12 -43.99
CA LEU A 817 -13.32 28.30 -42.96
C LEU A 817 -13.13 26.80 -43.25
N GLU A 818 -13.30 26.36 -44.50
CA GLU A 818 -13.05 24.97 -44.92
C GLU A 818 -11.59 24.57 -44.72
N ALA A 819 -10.64 25.46 -45.02
CA ALA A 819 -9.22 25.24 -44.75
C ALA A 819 -8.92 25.13 -43.24
N LYS A 820 -9.76 25.72 -42.39
CA LYS A 820 -9.71 25.56 -40.93
C LYS A 820 -10.42 24.30 -40.44
N GLY A 821 -11.07 23.53 -41.30
CA GLY A 821 -11.75 22.26 -40.97
C GLY A 821 -13.26 22.36 -40.75
N TYR A 822 -13.88 23.50 -41.04
CA TYR A 822 -15.34 23.67 -40.96
C TYR A 822 -16.04 23.16 -42.23
N PHE A 823 -17.25 22.64 -42.08
CA PHE A 823 -18.18 22.37 -43.16
C PHE A 823 -19.20 23.51 -43.23
N VAL A 824 -19.22 24.27 -44.33
CA VAL A 824 -20.10 25.44 -44.45
C VAL A 824 -21.25 25.16 -45.41
N GLU A 825 -22.47 25.29 -44.92
CA GLU A 825 -23.69 25.14 -45.71
C GLU A 825 -24.58 26.38 -45.59
N THR A 826 -24.95 26.95 -46.72
CA THR A 826 -25.83 28.12 -46.79
C THR A 826 -26.90 27.88 -47.86
N ASN A 827 -27.90 27.04 -47.58
CA ASN A 827 -28.97 26.68 -48.54
C ASN A 827 -30.07 27.77 -48.63
N PHE A 828 -30.81 27.99 -49.74
CA PHE A 828 -31.24 27.11 -50.86
C PHE A 828 -30.77 27.56 -52.28
N GLU A 829 -30.53 26.61 -53.20
CA GLU A 829 -30.68 26.80 -54.66
C GLU A 829 -32.14 26.49 -55.04
N ILE A 830 -32.82 27.42 -55.69
CA ILE A 830 -34.03 27.10 -56.47
C ILE A 830 -33.52 26.53 -57.80
N GLU A 831 -33.50 25.21 -57.97
CA GLU A 831 -33.60 24.70 -59.36
C GLU A 831 -34.98 25.13 -59.89
N PRO A 832 -35.03 25.81 -61.06
CA PRO A 832 -36.21 26.53 -61.52
C PRO A 832 -37.43 25.65 -61.86
#